data_AF-A0AAV1DAI9-F1
#
_entry.id   AF-A0AAV1DAI9-F1
#
_cell.length_a   1.000
_cell.length_b   1.000
_cell.length_c   1.000
_cell.angle_alpha   90.00
_cell.angle_beta   90.00
_cell.angle_gamma   90.00
#
_symmetry.space_group_name_H-M   'P 1'
#
loop_
_entity.id
_entity.type
_entity.pdbx_description
1 polymer ?
#
loop_
_entity_poly.entity_id
_entity_poly.type
_entity_poly.pdbx_seq_one_letter_code
_entity_poly.pdbx_strand_id
1 'polypeptide(L)'
;MPNEFLTYWDTKVETRHPIRLYSRYIDRVHMLIQFTHEEARDLIQRYLTEHPDLNNENMVGYNNKKCWPRDARMRLMKHDVNLGRSVFWDMKNRFPRGITTLDWENSFVSVFSKDNPNLLFSMCGFEVRVLPKLRMTQEAFSNARDGVWNLQNYQTKERTAVAFLRVDDEHMKVFENRVRQILMSSGSTTFTKIVNKWNTALIGLMTYFREATLHTQELLDLLVKCQNKIQTRIKIGLNSKTPSRFPPLLFYTPKEIGGLGMLSMGHILIPQSDLRYCQQTDVGVTHFRSGMSHDEGKLIPNLYRYIQPWESEFIDSQRVWAEYALKRQEAQAQNRRLTLEDLEDSWDRGIPRINTLFQKDRHTLAYDKGWRVRTEFKQYQVLKQNPFWLTHQRHDGKLWNLNNYRTDVIQALGGVEGILEHTLFKGTYFPTWEGLFWEKASGFEESLKYKKLTNAQRSGLNQIPNRRFTLWWSPTINWANVYVGFQVQLDLTGIFMHGKIPTLKISLIQIFRAHLWQKIHESVVMDLCQALDQEIDALEIESVQKETIHPRKSYKMNSSCADILLFAAHRWPMSKPSLVTESNDLRWGDYDSHDIERYTRAKFMDYTTDNMSMYPSPTGVVIGIDLAYNLHSAFGNWFGGSKELLAQAMNKIMKSNPALYVLRDRIRKGLQLYSSEPTEPYLSSQNYGEIFNNQLIWFVDDTNVYRVTIHKTFEGNLTTKPINGAIFIFNPRTGQLFLKVIHTSIWAGQKRLGQLAKWKTAEEVAALKNNVSTSALTQSEIRDIILGAEITPPSQQRQQIAEMEKQVKKSTQLTAVTTKTTDVHGNEINVVTTNPYENDPFASKTDWRVRAISSTNLHLRVNHIYVNSEDMNETGYTYIMPKNILKKFICIADLRTQIAGYLYGISPPDNPQVKEISCIAMPPQKGNHQHVDLPSALPEHDFLNVLEPLGWMHTQPNEFPQLSPQDLTNHARILERNKQWDGEKCIILTCSFTPASCSLTAYKLTPPGYEWGHSNKDTGGNPPGYLPTYYEKVQMLLSDRFLGFYMIPDNGPWNYNFMGVKHNGSMQYGVKLGNPKEYYHEDHRPTHFLGFNNSEDGESAEGDREDTFS
;
A
#
# COMPACT_ATOMS: atom_id res chain seq x y z
N MET A 1 15.08 -33.69 -26.35
CA MET A 1 15.05 -32.56 -25.37
C MET A 1 16.23 -32.75 -24.42
N PRO A 2 16.84 -31.70 -23.85
CA PRO A 2 17.79 -31.86 -22.75
C PRO A 2 17.09 -32.37 -21.49
N ASN A 3 17.85 -32.95 -20.56
CA ASN A 3 17.34 -33.35 -19.25
C ASN A 3 17.11 -32.13 -18.34
N GLU A 4 16.16 -32.25 -17.43
CA GLU A 4 16.01 -31.33 -16.31
C GLU A 4 17.04 -31.63 -15.21
N PHE A 5 17.19 -30.69 -14.25
CA PHE A 5 18.17 -30.81 -13.18
C PHE A 5 18.01 -32.11 -12.38
N LEU A 6 19.09 -32.90 -12.31
CA LEU A 6 19.16 -34.21 -11.65
C LEU A 6 18.23 -35.30 -12.23
N THR A 7 17.85 -35.20 -13.51
CA THR A 7 17.04 -36.24 -14.20
C THR A 7 17.84 -37.01 -15.26
N TYR A 8 17.40 -38.25 -15.53
CA TYR A 8 17.96 -39.17 -16.51
C TYR A 8 16.88 -39.76 -17.42
N TRP A 9 17.24 -40.13 -18.65
CA TRP A 9 16.33 -40.80 -19.60
C TRP A 9 15.93 -42.22 -19.17
N ASP A 10 16.86 -42.95 -18.56
CA ASP A 10 16.66 -44.33 -18.08
C ASP A 10 17.63 -44.60 -16.92
N THR A 11 17.14 -45.42 -15.99
CA THR A 11 17.90 -46.10 -14.91
C THR A 11 19.22 -46.72 -15.40
N LYS A 12 19.27 -47.26 -16.63
CA LYS A 12 20.50 -47.80 -17.23
C LYS A 12 21.56 -46.73 -17.52
N VAL A 13 21.14 -45.50 -17.83
CA VAL A 13 22.05 -44.37 -18.07
C VAL A 13 22.60 -43.85 -16.74
N GLU A 14 21.73 -43.71 -15.74
CA GLU A 14 22.12 -43.35 -14.36
C GLU A 14 23.12 -44.37 -13.76
N THR A 15 22.83 -45.67 -13.90
CA THR A 15 23.63 -46.73 -13.28
C THR A 15 24.97 -46.99 -13.97
N ARG A 16 25.13 -46.60 -15.24
CA ARG A 16 26.32 -46.89 -16.07
C ARG A 16 27.64 -46.29 -15.55
N HIS A 17 27.62 -45.22 -14.76
CA HIS A 17 28.83 -44.50 -14.36
C HIS A 17 28.80 -44.08 -12.88
N PRO A 18 29.89 -44.24 -12.10
CA PRO A 18 29.88 -44.03 -10.65
C PRO A 18 29.42 -42.63 -10.20
N ILE A 19 29.76 -41.57 -10.93
CA ILE A 19 29.21 -40.23 -10.64
C ILE A 19 27.72 -40.23 -11.00
N ARG A 20 26.85 -40.16 -9.98
CA ARG A 20 25.38 -40.18 -10.10
C ARG A 20 24.77 -38.80 -10.20
N LEU A 21 25.29 -37.81 -9.47
CA LEU A 21 24.79 -36.43 -9.50
C LEU A 21 25.96 -35.45 -9.53
N TYR A 22 25.80 -34.35 -10.27
CA TYR A 22 26.74 -33.24 -10.34
C TYR A 22 25.98 -31.91 -10.25
N SER A 23 26.50 -30.98 -9.46
CA SER A 23 26.05 -29.59 -9.43
C SER A 23 27.24 -28.66 -9.19
N ARG A 24 27.21 -27.47 -9.77
CA ARG A 24 28.21 -26.41 -9.53
C ARG A 24 27.51 -25.09 -9.25
N TYR A 25 27.72 -24.57 -8.05
CA TYR A 25 27.23 -23.27 -7.62
C TYR A 25 28.37 -22.25 -7.70
N ILE A 26 28.50 -21.58 -8.86
CA ILE A 26 29.60 -20.68 -9.22
C ILE A 26 30.96 -21.40 -9.16
N ASP A 27 31.61 -21.40 -7.99
CA ASP A 27 32.90 -21.99 -7.67
C ASP A 27 32.76 -23.30 -6.87
N ARG A 28 31.75 -23.41 -5.99
CA ARG A 28 31.50 -24.61 -5.17
C ARG A 28 30.98 -25.75 -6.04
N VAL A 29 31.65 -26.90 -5.97
CA VAL A 29 31.31 -28.13 -6.72
C VAL A 29 30.74 -29.18 -5.78
N HIS A 30 29.65 -29.82 -6.19
CA HIS A 30 28.95 -30.87 -5.44
C HIS A 30 28.81 -32.12 -6.32
N MET A 31 29.21 -33.27 -5.80
CA MET A 31 29.21 -34.53 -6.53
C MET A 31 28.67 -35.65 -5.64
N LEU A 32 27.71 -36.43 -6.13
CA LEU A 32 27.31 -37.70 -5.52
C LEU A 32 27.87 -38.83 -6.38
N ILE A 33 28.61 -39.73 -5.74
CA ILE A 33 29.28 -40.85 -6.39
C ILE A 33 28.88 -42.14 -5.69
N GLN A 34 28.40 -43.13 -6.44
CA GLN A 34 28.04 -44.45 -5.97
C GLN A 34 29.00 -45.47 -6.58
N PHE A 35 29.78 -46.12 -5.73
CA PHE A 35 30.66 -47.23 -6.12
C PHE A 35 30.04 -48.57 -5.75
N THR A 36 30.32 -49.59 -6.55
CA THR A 36 30.30 -50.99 -6.11
C THR A 36 31.49 -51.27 -5.18
N HIS A 37 31.44 -52.40 -4.46
CA HIS A 37 32.52 -52.82 -3.56
C HIS A 37 33.86 -53.04 -4.30
N GLU A 38 33.82 -53.47 -5.56
CA GLU A 38 35.01 -53.76 -6.37
C GLU A 38 35.68 -52.47 -6.87
N GLU A 39 34.90 -51.54 -7.43
CA GLU A 39 35.39 -50.21 -7.85
C GLU A 39 35.96 -49.41 -6.68
N ALA A 40 35.30 -49.46 -5.51
CA ALA A 40 35.79 -48.81 -4.30
C ALA A 40 37.13 -49.42 -3.84
N ARG A 41 37.29 -50.75 -3.91
CA ARG A 41 38.53 -51.42 -3.54
C ARG A 41 39.68 -51.08 -4.50
N ASP A 42 39.42 -51.09 -5.80
CA ASP A 42 40.40 -50.71 -6.83
C ASP A 42 40.87 -49.26 -6.68
N LEU A 43 39.93 -48.31 -6.51
CA LEU A 43 40.26 -46.89 -6.35
C LEU A 43 41.11 -46.63 -5.08
N ILE A 44 40.76 -47.28 -3.96
CA ILE A 44 41.56 -47.24 -2.72
C ILE A 44 42.95 -47.85 -2.96
N GLN A 45 43.04 -48.98 -3.67
CA GLN A 45 44.31 -49.65 -3.93
C GLN A 45 45.23 -48.79 -4.81
N ARG A 46 44.70 -48.14 -5.86
CA ARG A 46 45.45 -47.18 -6.69
C ARG A 46 45.95 -46.00 -5.86
N TYR A 47 45.08 -45.37 -5.08
CA TYR A 47 45.48 -44.27 -4.18
C TYR A 47 46.58 -44.66 -3.19
N LEU A 48 46.45 -45.81 -2.51
CA LEU A 48 47.45 -46.29 -1.55
C LEU A 48 48.75 -46.79 -2.19
N THR A 49 48.77 -47.00 -3.52
CA THR A 49 49.99 -47.33 -4.27
C THR A 49 50.83 -46.09 -4.52
N GLU A 50 50.21 -44.92 -4.79
CA GLU A 50 50.92 -43.63 -4.87
C GLU A 50 51.19 -42.99 -3.49
N HIS A 51 50.26 -43.17 -2.55
CA HIS A 51 50.28 -42.54 -1.23
C HIS A 51 50.17 -43.60 -0.11
N PRO A 52 51.25 -44.36 0.15
CA PRO A 52 51.23 -45.47 1.10
C PRO A 52 51.11 -44.99 2.56
N ASP A 53 49.99 -45.32 3.20
CA ASP A 53 49.75 -45.08 4.62
C ASP A 53 50.04 -46.33 5.46
N LEU A 54 51.31 -46.45 5.89
CA LEU A 54 51.79 -47.53 6.75
C LEU A 54 51.32 -47.39 8.21
N ASN A 55 51.14 -46.16 8.69
CA ASN A 55 50.87 -45.86 10.10
C ASN A 55 49.37 -45.76 10.44
N ASN A 56 48.47 -45.76 9.44
CA ASN A 56 47.04 -45.44 9.56
C ASN A 56 46.75 -43.96 9.82
N GLU A 57 47.67 -43.08 9.44
CA GLU A 57 47.61 -41.64 9.67
C GLU A 57 46.57 -40.92 8.77
N ASN A 58 46.01 -41.58 7.75
CA ASN A 58 44.96 -40.98 6.90
C ASN A 58 43.72 -40.50 7.68
N MET A 59 43.47 -41.00 8.89
CA MET A 59 42.40 -40.50 9.78
C MET A 59 42.71 -39.10 10.33
N VAL A 60 43.98 -38.76 10.51
CA VAL A 60 44.43 -37.45 10.98
C VAL A 60 44.25 -36.43 9.86
N GLY A 61 43.76 -35.23 10.20
CA GLY A 61 43.45 -34.20 9.19
C GLY A 61 42.30 -34.55 8.24
N TYR A 62 41.45 -35.54 8.54
CA TYR A 62 40.22 -35.76 7.79
C TYR A 62 39.14 -34.75 8.20
N ASN A 63 38.71 -33.90 7.27
CA ASN A 63 37.69 -32.88 7.53
C ASN A 63 36.33 -33.51 7.91
N ASN A 64 35.71 -33.05 9.00
CA ASN A 64 34.46 -33.61 9.51
C ASN A 64 33.57 -32.52 10.13
N LYS A 65 32.25 -32.65 9.96
CA LYS A 65 31.25 -31.63 10.33
C LYS A 65 30.98 -31.63 11.83
N LYS A 66 31.67 -30.73 12.55
CA LYS A 66 31.62 -30.58 14.02
C LYS A 66 30.30 -30.00 14.55
N CYS A 67 29.48 -29.39 13.68
CA CYS A 67 28.13 -28.91 13.98
C CYS A 67 27.13 -30.05 14.27
N TRP A 68 27.44 -31.29 13.86
CA TRP A 68 26.64 -32.48 14.19
C TRP A 68 27.21 -33.22 15.41
N PRO A 69 26.35 -33.78 16.30
CA PRO A 69 26.76 -34.66 17.40
C PRO A 69 27.64 -35.86 16.98
N ARG A 70 28.31 -36.50 17.95
CA ARG A 70 29.34 -37.54 17.67
C ARG A 70 28.80 -38.79 17.00
N ASP A 71 27.54 -39.14 17.23
CA ASP A 71 26.78 -40.22 16.57
C ASP A 71 26.26 -39.83 15.17
N ALA A 72 25.91 -38.55 15.00
CA ALA A 72 25.30 -37.97 13.81
C ALA A 72 26.29 -37.65 12.68
N ARG A 73 27.55 -37.36 13.02
CA ARG A 73 28.63 -37.06 12.05
C ARG A 73 29.24 -38.32 11.43
N MET A 74 30.09 -38.16 10.42
CA MET A 74 30.80 -39.28 9.79
C MET A 74 31.76 -39.96 10.78
N ARG A 75 31.70 -41.29 10.86
CA ARG A 75 32.60 -42.18 11.60
C ARG A 75 33.84 -42.45 10.76
N LEU A 76 35.02 -42.29 11.35
CA LEU A 76 36.31 -42.38 10.65
C LEU A 76 36.83 -43.82 10.60
N MET A 77 36.13 -44.68 9.85
CA MET A 77 36.56 -46.07 9.59
C MET A 77 37.67 -46.08 8.52
N LYS A 78 38.70 -46.93 8.65
CA LYS A 78 39.86 -46.95 7.72
C LYS A 78 39.46 -47.08 6.25
N HIS A 79 38.48 -47.93 5.94
CA HIS A 79 37.97 -48.10 4.57
C HIS A 79 37.33 -46.81 4.04
N ASP A 80 36.35 -46.25 4.75
CA ASP A 80 35.61 -45.05 4.33
C ASP A 80 36.52 -43.81 4.26
N VAL A 81 37.49 -43.68 5.16
CA VAL A 81 38.51 -42.60 5.17
C VAL A 81 39.42 -42.69 3.95
N ASN A 82 39.93 -43.89 3.65
CA ASN A 82 40.77 -44.12 2.47
C ASN A 82 39.96 -43.94 1.17
N LEU A 83 38.69 -44.35 1.15
CA LEU A 83 37.79 -44.10 0.02
C LEU A 83 37.63 -42.59 -0.22
N GLY A 84 37.31 -41.82 0.82
CA GLY A 84 37.14 -40.37 0.72
C GLY A 84 38.40 -39.64 0.21
N ARG A 85 39.59 -40.06 0.65
CA ARG A 85 40.87 -39.53 0.13
C ARG A 85 41.15 -39.97 -1.30
N SER A 86 40.89 -41.23 -1.66
CA SER A 86 41.11 -41.75 -3.01
C SER A 86 40.21 -41.06 -4.05
N VAL A 87 38.95 -40.81 -3.71
CA VAL A 87 38.01 -40.04 -4.55
C VAL A 87 38.50 -38.60 -4.74
N PHE A 88 38.98 -37.96 -3.67
CA PHE A 88 39.51 -36.60 -3.76
C PHE A 88 40.80 -36.53 -4.60
N TRP A 89 41.73 -37.48 -4.44
CA TRP A 89 42.96 -37.57 -5.24
C TRP A 89 42.64 -37.77 -6.73
N ASP A 90 41.75 -38.70 -7.07
CA ASP A 90 41.32 -38.95 -8.46
C ASP A 90 40.66 -37.69 -9.07
N MET A 91 39.77 -37.02 -8.33
CA MET A 91 39.14 -35.78 -8.80
C MET A 91 40.13 -34.61 -8.90
N LYS A 92 41.10 -34.48 -7.98
CA LYS A 92 42.15 -33.45 -8.05
C LYS A 92 43.03 -33.64 -9.29
N ASN A 93 43.38 -34.88 -9.63
CA ASN A 93 44.23 -35.20 -10.78
C ASN A 93 43.55 -34.95 -12.13
N ARG A 94 42.21 -34.87 -12.19
CA ARG A 94 41.45 -34.48 -13.38
C ARG A 94 41.56 -32.98 -13.73
N PHE A 95 42.06 -32.13 -12.82
CA PHE A 95 42.19 -30.69 -13.03
C PHE A 95 43.65 -30.26 -13.29
N PRO A 96 43.97 -29.68 -14.45
CA PRO A 96 45.26 -29.06 -14.69
C PRO A 96 45.49 -27.88 -13.73
N ARG A 97 46.57 -27.92 -12.94
CA ARG A 97 46.89 -26.92 -11.91
C ARG A 97 47.01 -25.48 -12.43
N GLY A 98 47.26 -25.29 -13.73
CA GLY A 98 47.27 -23.99 -14.39
C GLY A 98 45.88 -23.36 -14.63
N ILE A 99 44.80 -24.13 -14.43
CA ILE A 99 43.41 -23.64 -14.51
C ILE A 99 42.83 -23.48 -13.10
N THR A 100 42.95 -24.51 -12.26
CA THR A 100 42.45 -24.52 -10.88
C THR A 100 43.07 -25.66 -10.07
N THR A 101 42.88 -25.66 -8.75
CA THR A 101 43.22 -26.76 -7.84
C THR A 101 42.05 -27.04 -6.90
N LEU A 102 41.86 -28.31 -6.53
CA LEU A 102 41.02 -28.70 -5.41
C LEU A 102 41.95 -28.96 -4.21
N ASP A 103 41.79 -28.24 -3.10
CA ASP A 103 42.65 -28.39 -1.93
C ASP A 103 41.89 -28.98 -0.74
N TRP A 104 42.53 -29.95 -0.07
CA TRP A 104 41.86 -30.85 0.88
C TRP A 104 41.23 -30.09 2.05
N GLU A 105 41.95 -29.08 2.56
CA GLU A 105 41.54 -28.22 3.67
C GLU A 105 40.19 -27.52 3.44
N ASN A 106 39.93 -27.11 2.20
CA ASN A 106 38.69 -26.45 1.78
C ASN A 106 37.61 -27.43 1.31
N SER A 107 37.91 -28.73 1.29
CA SER A 107 37.02 -29.79 0.81
C SER A 107 36.37 -30.55 1.97
N PHE A 108 35.24 -31.22 1.70
CA PHE A 108 34.64 -32.17 2.61
C PHE A 108 34.05 -33.34 1.82
N VAL A 109 34.39 -34.57 2.23
CA VAL A 109 33.91 -35.81 1.61
C VAL A 109 33.19 -36.63 2.68
N SER A 110 31.90 -36.88 2.46
CA SER A 110 31.08 -37.77 3.29
C SER A 110 30.90 -39.11 2.58
N VAL A 111 31.20 -40.20 3.27
CA VAL A 111 30.96 -41.56 2.79
C VAL A 111 29.78 -42.16 3.56
N PHE A 112 28.72 -42.52 2.84
CA PHE A 112 27.63 -43.36 3.35
C PHE A 112 27.98 -44.83 3.05
N SER A 113 27.94 -45.69 4.07
CA SER A 113 28.46 -47.06 3.99
C SER A 113 27.64 -48.05 4.82
N LYS A 114 28.16 -49.27 5.02
CA LYS A 114 27.61 -50.22 5.99
C LYS A 114 27.75 -49.72 7.44
N ASP A 115 28.82 -48.98 7.72
CA ASP A 115 29.22 -48.51 9.05
C ASP A 115 28.80 -47.05 9.30
N ASN A 116 28.66 -46.25 8.23
CA ASN A 116 28.22 -44.85 8.24
C ASN A 116 26.77 -44.69 7.74
N PRO A 117 25.77 -44.46 8.63
CA PRO A 117 24.35 -44.37 8.25
C PRO A 117 23.90 -42.97 7.80
N ASN A 118 24.71 -41.94 7.96
CA ASN A 118 24.39 -40.55 7.63
C ASN A 118 25.14 -40.11 6.37
N LEU A 119 24.44 -39.48 5.42
CA LEU A 119 25.06 -38.74 4.31
C LEU A 119 25.06 -37.24 4.66
N LEU A 120 26.23 -36.62 4.63
CA LEU A 120 26.44 -35.23 5.06
C LEU A 120 26.90 -34.37 3.89
N PHE A 121 26.31 -33.19 3.72
CA PHE A 121 26.82 -32.18 2.77
C PHE A 121 26.48 -30.77 3.23
N SER A 122 27.08 -29.79 2.56
CA SER A 122 26.83 -28.36 2.76
C SER A 122 26.53 -27.71 1.42
N MET A 123 25.46 -26.92 1.33
CA MET A 123 25.04 -26.26 0.09
C MET A 123 24.39 -24.91 0.41
N CYS A 124 24.88 -23.84 -0.21
CA CYS A 124 24.38 -22.47 -0.05
C CYS A 124 24.23 -22.00 1.43
N GLY A 125 25.09 -22.48 2.34
CA GLY A 125 25.03 -22.14 3.77
C GLY A 125 24.06 -22.98 4.62
N PHE A 126 23.43 -24.01 4.05
CA PHE A 126 22.73 -25.05 4.80
C PHE A 126 23.67 -26.24 5.00
N GLU A 127 23.85 -26.69 6.24
CA GLU A 127 24.39 -28.00 6.58
C GLU A 127 23.25 -29.03 6.58
N VAL A 128 23.40 -30.09 5.80
CA VAL A 128 22.35 -31.11 5.58
C VAL A 128 22.85 -32.48 6.01
N ARG A 129 22.07 -33.16 6.86
CA ARG A 129 22.23 -34.58 7.22
C ARG A 129 21.05 -35.37 6.70
N VAL A 130 21.27 -36.24 5.71
CA VAL A 130 20.28 -37.19 5.22
C VAL A 130 20.45 -38.53 5.92
N LEU A 131 19.35 -39.04 6.49
CA LEU A 131 19.28 -40.33 7.16
C LEU A 131 18.17 -41.18 6.52
N PRO A 132 18.50 -42.31 5.85
CA PRO A 132 17.50 -43.20 5.27
C PRO A 132 16.68 -43.93 6.34
N LYS A 133 15.37 -44.09 6.10
CA LYS A 133 14.44 -44.77 7.02
C LYS A 133 14.87 -46.21 7.35
N LEU A 134 15.51 -46.89 6.40
CA LEU A 134 16.12 -48.23 6.55
C LEU A 134 17.24 -48.31 7.61
N ARG A 135 17.75 -47.16 8.09
CA ARG A 135 18.79 -47.06 9.13
C ARG A 135 18.26 -46.44 10.43
N MET A 136 16.96 -46.20 10.55
CA MET A 136 16.31 -45.65 11.74
C MET A 136 15.58 -46.73 12.54
N THR A 137 15.57 -46.60 13.87
CA THR A 137 14.60 -47.31 14.72
C THR A 137 13.20 -46.71 14.53
N GLN A 138 12.15 -47.52 14.66
CA GLN A 138 10.77 -47.09 14.36
C GLN A 138 10.33 -45.90 15.23
N GLU A 139 10.69 -45.90 16.51
CA GLU A 139 10.39 -44.82 17.47
C GLU A 139 11.07 -43.47 17.12
N ALA A 140 12.22 -43.51 16.42
CA ALA A 140 12.92 -42.31 15.98
C ALA A 140 12.30 -41.69 14.71
N PHE A 141 11.46 -42.45 13.99
CA PHE A 141 10.77 -41.98 12.78
C PHE A 141 9.43 -41.30 13.10
N SER A 142 8.72 -41.76 14.14
CA SER A 142 7.48 -41.14 14.61
C SER A 142 7.68 -39.83 15.38
N ASN A 143 8.84 -39.67 16.06
CA ASN A 143 9.18 -38.48 16.86
C ASN A 143 9.96 -37.40 16.09
N ALA A 144 9.76 -37.29 14.77
CA ALA A 144 10.41 -36.26 13.95
C ALA A 144 9.93 -34.85 14.36
N ARG A 145 10.86 -33.99 14.82
CA ARG A 145 10.58 -32.61 15.26
C ARG A 145 10.23 -31.71 14.07
N ASP A 146 9.46 -30.64 14.33
CA ASP A 146 9.20 -29.57 13.36
C ASP A 146 10.49 -29.05 12.70
N GLY A 147 10.40 -28.77 11.39
CA GLY A 147 11.49 -28.17 10.61
C GLY A 147 12.49 -29.16 9.99
N VAL A 148 12.15 -30.45 9.91
CA VAL A 148 12.98 -31.50 9.30
C VAL A 148 12.31 -32.03 8.04
N TRP A 149 12.99 -31.97 6.89
CA TRP A 149 12.40 -32.29 5.59
C TRP A 149 12.16 -33.80 5.39
N ASN A 150 10.98 -34.13 4.89
CA ASN A 150 10.56 -35.49 4.58
C ASN A 150 10.89 -35.84 3.11
N LEU A 151 11.90 -36.66 2.87
CA LEU A 151 12.27 -37.06 1.51
C LEU A 151 11.34 -38.19 1.02
N GLN A 152 10.41 -37.80 0.14
CA GLN A 152 9.48 -38.70 -0.54
C GLN A 152 10.09 -39.24 -1.83
N ASN A 153 10.01 -40.56 -2.06
CA ASN A 153 10.36 -41.16 -3.35
C ASN A 153 9.29 -40.79 -4.39
N TYR A 154 9.70 -40.22 -5.53
CA TYR A 154 8.78 -39.80 -6.58
C TYR A 154 7.99 -40.98 -7.20
N GLN A 155 8.56 -42.18 -7.27
CA GLN A 155 7.90 -43.35 -7.85
C GLN A 155 6.94 -44.01 -6.87
N THR A 156 7.41 -44.44 -5.69
CA THR A 156 6.57 -45.17 -4.71
C THR A 156 5.67 -44.26 -3.87
N LYS A 157 5.90 -42.94 -3.88
CA LYS A 157 5.28 -41.93 -3.00
C LYS A 157 5.51 -42.16 -1.50
N GLU A 158 6.40 -43.08 -1.11
CA GLU A 158 6.75 -43.32 0.28
C GLU A 158 7.77 -42.31 0.81
N ARG A 159 7.70 -41.99 2.12
CA ARG A 159 8.77 -41.26 2.83
C ARG A 159 9.93 -42.24 3.10
N THR A 160 11.01 -42.11 2.33
CA THR A 160 12.14 -43.07 2.32
C THR A 160 13.35 -42.58 3.11
N ALA A 161 13.51 -41.27 3.30
CA ALA A 161 14.58 -40.68 4.09
C ALA A 161 14.13 -39.37 4.77
N VAL A 162 14.93 -38.92 5.73
CA VAL A 162 14.70 -37.70 6.52
C VAL A 162 15.94 -36.81 6.40
N ALA A 163 15.75 -35.51 6.11
CA ALA A 163 16.82 -34.55 5.92
C ALA A 163 16.78 -33.45 7.00
N PHE A 164 17.76 -33.50 7.90
CA PHE A 164 17.94 -32.52 8.96
C PHE A 164 18.77 -31.34 8.47
N LEU A 165 18.33 -30.13 8.79
CA LEU A 165 18.96 -28.88 8.38
C LEU A 165 19.55 -28.13 9.57
N ARG A 166 20.75 -27.56 9.38
CA ARG A 166 21.33 -26.54 10.26
C ARG A 166 21.90 -25.39 9.43
N VAL A 167 22.08 -24.22 10.05
CA VAL A 167 22.79 -23.10 9.44
C VAL A 167 24.30 -23.31 9.61
N ASP A 168 25.05 -23.03 8.56
CA ASP A 168 26.51 -23.15 8.51
C ASP A 168 27.25 -22.06 9.32
N ASP A 169 28.37 -22.46 9.94
CA ASP A 169 29.25 -21.63 10.77
C ASP A 169 29.77 -20.38 10.04
N GLU A 170 30.03 -20.47 8.72
CA GLU A 170 30.44 -19.32 7.90
C GLU A 170 29.34 -18.26 7.89
N HIS A 171 28.10 -18.68 7.61
CA HIS A 171 26.93 -17.82 7.50
C HIS A 171 26.51 -17.23 8.85
N MET A 172 26.68 -17.97 9.95
CA MET A 172 26.53 -17.44 11.32
C MET A 172 27.55 -16.32 11.61
N LYS A 173 28.82 -16.49 11.23
CA LYS A 173 29.86 -15.46 11.39
C LYS A 173 29.60 -14.24 10.50
N VAL A 174 29.11 -14.43 9.28
CA VAL A 174 28.67 -13.33 8.39
C VAL A 174 27.53 -12.53 9.03
N PHE A 175 26.57 -13.19 9.67
CA PHE A 175 25.50 -12.51 10.42
C PHE A 175 26.04 -11.72 11.63
N GLU A 176 26.91 -12.30 12.46
CA GLU A 176 27.50 -11.54 13.58
C GLU A 176 28.31 -10.34 13.06
N ASN A 177 29.15 -10.53 12.04
CA ASN A 177 29.93 -9.46 11.45
C ASN A 177 29.05 -8.35 10.86
N ARG A 178 27.89 -8.69 10.29
CA ARG A 178 26.90 -7.71 9.84
C ARG A 178 26.29 -6.94 11.02
N VAL A 179 25.92 -7.60 12.11
CA VAL A 179 25.43 -6.89 13.32
C VAL A 179 26.54 -6.02 13.94
N ARG A 180 27.78 -6.49 13.96
CA ARG A 180 28.97 -5.75 14.41
C ARG A 180 29.20 -4.51 13.54
N GLN A 181 29.08 -4.63 12.21
CA GLN A 181 29.13 -3.51 11.26
C GLN A 181 27.99 -2.51 11.48
N ILE A 182 26.77 -2.98 11.81
CA ILE A 182 25.64 -2.11 12.17
C ILE A 182 26.00 -1.29 13.41
N LEU A 183 26.52 -1.92 14.47
CA LEU A 183 26.92 -1.25 15.71
C LEU A 183 28.07 -0.24 15.50
N MET A 184 29.13 -0.63 14.78
CA MET A 184 30.28 0.25 14.49
C MET A 184 29.92 1.42 13.57
N SER A 185 29.05 1.22 12.57
CA SER A 185 28.55 2.28 11.68
C SER A 185 27.49 3.19 12.33
N SER A 186 27.22 3.04 13.63
CA SER A 186 26.19 3.78 14.37
C SER A 186 26.81 4.77 15.35
N GLY A 187 27.54 5.76 14.83
CA GLY A 187 28.15 6.86 15.58
C GLY A 187 27.10 7.77 16.24
N SER A 188 26.63 8.79 15.52
CA SER A 188 25.53 9.69 15.92
C SER A 188 24.21 9.44 15.17
N THR A 189 23.97 8.21 14.72
CA THR A 189 22.78 7.81 13.95
C THR A 189 21.50 7.77 14.79
N THR A 190 20.34 7.96 14.15
CA THR A 190 19.04 7.82 14.84
C THR A 190 18.78 6.38 15.29
N PHE A 191 18.11 6.18 16.42
CA PHE A 191 17.75 4.85 16.93
C PHE A 191 16.92 4.06 15.90
N THR A 192 16.00 4.73 15.21
CA THR A 192 15.20 4.17 14.12
C THR A 192 16.04 3.66 12.95
N LYS A 193 17.16 4.31 12.60
CA LYS A 193 18.09 3.82 11.56
C LYS A 193 18.86 2.58 12.02
N ILE A 194 19.21 2.48 13.31
CA ILE A 194 19.85 1.28 13.88
C ILE A 194 18.88 0.08 13.82
N VAL A 195 17.64 0.28 14.28
CA VAL A 195 16.60 -0.76 14.29
C VAL A 195 16.19 -1.17 12.87
N ASN A 196 16.08 -0.23 11.92
CA ASN A 196 15.85 -0.57 10.52
C ASN A 196 16.97 -1.43 9.92
N LYS A 197 18.25 -1.13 10.24
CA LYS A 197 19.38 -1.98 9.84
C LYS A 197 19.29 -3.39 10.47
N TRP A 198 18.95 -3.49 11.77
CA TRP A 198 18.72 -4.76 12.46
C TRP A 198 17.61 -5.58 11.79
N ASN A 199 16.40 -5.01 11.64
CA ASN A 199 15.27 -5.68 11.00
C ASN A 199 15.63 -6.16 9.59
N THR A 200 16.35 -5.35 8.81
CA THR A 200 16.77 -5.69 7.45
C THR A 200 17.72 -6.90 7.43
N ALA A 201 18.64 -7.00 8.40
CA ALA A 201 19.52 -8.16 8.54
C ALA A 201 18.79 -9.39 9.08
N LEU A 202 17.90 -9.22 10.07
CA LEU A 202 17.14 -10.30 10.68
C LEU A 202 16.13 -10.93 9.70
N ILE A 203 15.37 -10.13 8.95
CA ILE A 203 14.48 -10.64 7.89
C ILE A 203 15.30 -11.38 6.83
N GLY A 204 16.45 -10.83 6.41
CA GLY A 204 17.35 -11.49 5.46
C GLY A 204 17.80 -12.88 5.91
N LEU A 205 18.20 -13.02 7.18
CA LEU A 205 18.56 -14.31 7.77
C LEU A 205 17.35 -15.26 7.86
N MET A 206 16.24 -14.80 8.46
CA MET A 206 15.10 -15.64 8.81
C MET A 206 14.29 -16.08 7.61
N THR A 207 14.10 -15.22 6.59
CA THR A 207 13.38 -15.57 5.36
C THR A 207 14.21 -16.46 4.42
N TYR A 208 15.54 -16.48 4.59
CA TYR A 208 16.42 -17.38 3.86
C TYR A 208 16.54 -18.75 4.53
N PHE A 209 16.94 -18.82 5.81
CA PHE A 209 17.19 -20.10 6.48
C PHE A 209 15.95 -20.77 7.08
N ARG A 210 14.88 -20.00 7.35
CA ARG A 210 13.57 -20.48 7.82
C ARG A 210 13.71 -21.57 8.92
N GLU A 211 13.23 -22.80 8.68
CA GLU A 211 13.26 -23.92 9.62
C GLU A 211 14.65 -24.28 10.18
N ALA A 212 15.72 -24.15 9.38
CA ALA A 212 17.09 -24.48 9.81
C ALA A 212 17.58 -23.63 11.00
N THR A 213 16.94 -22.48 11.25
CA THR A 213 17.25 -21.61 12.39
C THR A 213 16.85 -22.19 13.74
N LEU A 214 15.82 -23.06 13.82
CA LEU A 214 15.39 -23.69 15.08
C LEU A 214 16.35 -24.79 15.54
N HIS A 215 16.81 -25.63 14.62
CA HIS A 215 17.77 -26.71 14.92
C HIS A 215 19.17 -26.19 15.29
N THR A 216 19.47 -24.93 14.95
CA THR A 216 20.77 -24.32 15.18
C THR A 216 20.78 -23.53 16.50
N GLN A 217 20.82 -24.23 17.63
CA GLN A 217 20.82 -23.63 18.99
C GLN A 217 21.84 -22.48 19.14
N GLU A 218 23.04 -22.66 18.58
CA GLU A 218 24.12 -21.66 18.61
C GLU A 218 23.74 -20.34 17.90
N LEU A 219 22.91 -20.41 16.86
CA LEU A 219 22.35 -19.25 16.17
C LEU A 219 21.24 -18.58 16.99
N LEU A 220 20.40 -19.33 17.71
CA LEU A 220 19.44 -18.75 18.67
C LEU A 220 20.17 -17.97 19.78
N ASP A 221 21.24 -18.55 20.31
CA ASP A 221 22.14 -17.89 21.27
C ASP A 221 22.78 -16.62 20.69
N LEU A 222 23.23 -16.68 19.43
CA LEU A 222 23.79 -15.54 18.71
C LEU A 222 22.75 -14.44 18.47
N LEU A 223 21.52 -14.80 18.12
CA LEU A 223 20.40 -13.90 17.89
C LEU A 223 20.01 -13.14 19.16
N VAL A 224 19.89 -13.83 20.30
CA VAL A 224 19.70 -13.21 21.63
C VAL A 224 20.83 -12.24 21.96
N LYS A 225 22.09 -12.67 21.81
CA LYS A 225 23.27 -11.81 22.06
C LYS A 225 23.28 -10.59 21.15
N CYS A 226 22.88 -10.71 19.89
CA CYS A 226 22.81 -9.61 18.92
C CYS A 226 21.64 -8.65 19.21
N GLN A 227 20.44 -9.16 19.51
CA GLN A 227 19.26 -8.38 19.87
C GLN A 227 19.54 -7.53 21.13
N ASN A 228 20.15 -8.12 22.16
CA ASN A 228 20.56 -7.41 23.37
C ASN A 228 21.70 -6.39 23.10
N LYS A 229 22.70 -6.70 22.26
CA LYS A 229 23.72 -5.71 21.82
C LYS A 229 23.09 -4.49 21.12
N ILE A 230 22.09 -4.69 20.25
CA ILE A 230 21.37 -3.60 19.55
C ILE A 230 20.56 -2.76 20.54
N GLN A 231 19.77 -3.38 21.43
CA GLN A 231 19.07 -2.65 22.50
C GLN A 231 20.07 -1.86 23.36
N THR A 232 21.15 -2.48 23.80
CA THR A 232 22.17 -1.87 24.67
C THR A 232 22.83 -0.65 24.01
N ARG A 233 23.02 -0.64 22.68
CA ARG A 233 23.50 0.56 21.96
C ARG A 233 22.51 1.72 22.05
N ILE A 234 21.20 1.46 22.04
CA ILE A 234 20.13 2.46 22.19
C ILE A 234 20.05 2.94 23.65
N LYS A 235 20.11 2.03 24.62
CA LYS A 235 20.15 2.34 26.06
C LYS A 235 21.34 3.28 26.39
N ILE A 236 22.54 2.97 25.88
CA ILE A 236 23.73 3.83 25.97
C ILE A 236 23.49 5.21 25.33
N GLY A 237 22.81 5.28 24.18
CA GLY A 237 22.45 6.55 23.54
C GLY A 237 21.46 7.42 24.32
N LEU A 238 20.80 6.85 25.34
CA LEU A 238 19.91 7.52 26.30
C LEU A 238 20.55 7.69 27.69
N ASN A 239 21.86 7.40 27.80
CA ASN A 239 22.65 7.52 29.03
C ASN A 239 22.11 6.74 30.25
N SER A 240 21.53 5.56 30.03
CA SER A 240 21.23 4.59 31.10
C SER A 240 21.49 3.14 30.65
N LYS A 241 21.60 2.24 31.63
CA LYS A 241 21.65 0.78 31.42
C LYS A 241 20.65 0.00 32.28
N THR A 242 19.94 0.64 33.23
CA THR A 242 19.03 -0.04 34.15
C THR A 242 17.86 -0.69 33.38
N PRO A 243 17.59 -2.00 33.55
CA PRO A 243 16.56 -2.70 32.76
C PRO A 243 15.17 -2.08 32.87
N SER A 244 14.76 -1.70 34.08
CA SER A 244 13.47 -1.07 34.38
C SER A 244 13.22 0.23 33.60
N ARG A 245 14.26 1.02 33.27
CA ARG A 245 14.10 2.24 32.45
C ARG A 245 13.73 1.97 30.98
N PHE A 246 13.67 0.71 30.58
CA PHE A 246 13.51 0.29 29.19
C PHE A 246 12.62 -0.97 29.07
N PRO A 247 11.33 -0.90 29.46
CA PRO A 247 10.40 -2.00 29.23
C PRO A 247 10.31 -2.32 27.72
N PRO A 248 9.94 -3.57 27.35
CA PRO A 248 10.06 -4.03 25.97
C PRO A 248 9.36 -3.15 24.92
N LEU A 249 8.22 -2.55 25.29
CA LEU A 249 7.41 -1.70 24.43
C LEU A 249 8.18 -0.59 23.70
N LEU A 250 9.20 0.04 24.32
CA LEU A 250 10.02 1.08 23.65
C LEU A 250 10.71 0.55 22.37
N PHE A 251 11.01 -0.74 22.32
CA PHE A 251 11.68 -1.39 21.19
C PHE A 251 10.67 -1.95 20.18
N TYR A 252 9.65 -2.68 20.64
CA TYR A 252 8.77 -3.46 19.76
C TYR A 252 7.54 -2.70 19.26
N THR A 253 7.06 -1.68 19.98
CA THR A 253 5.95 -0.83 19.52
C THR A 253 6.21 -0.31 18.09
N PRO A 254 5.22 -0.41 17.16
CA PRO A 254 5.38 0.06 15.79
C PRO A 254 5.72 1.56 15.68
N LYS A 255 6.30 1.96 14.56
CA LYS A 255 6.79 3.33 14.34
C LYS A 255 5.67 4.34 14.20
N GLU A 256 4.52 3.86 13.75
CA GLU A 256 3.24 4.53 13.65
C GLU A 256 2.82 5.08 15.02
N ILE A 257 2.99 4.29 16.09
CA ILE A 257 2.70 4.65 17.49
C ILE A 257 3.95 5.22 18.20
N GLY A 258 4.92 5.76 17.43
CA GLY A 258 6.13 6.41 17.96
C GLY A 258 7.19 5.48 18.57
N GLY A 259 7.00 4.16 18.48
CA GLY A 259 8.01 3.18 18.87
C GLY A 259 9.12 3.00 17.83
N LEU A 260 10.04 2.07 18.09
CA LEU A 260 11.13 1.78 17.16
C LEU A 260 10.74 0.74 16.08
N GLY A 261 9.71 -0.05 16.33
CA GLY A 261 9.26 -1.16 15.46
C GLY A 261 10.38 -2.17 15.21
N MET A 262 11.06 -2.61 16.27
CA MET A 262 12.06 -3.67 16.24
C MET A 262 11.39 -5.04 16.07
N LEU A 263 11.96 -5.92 15.25
CA LEU A 263 11.51 -7.30 15.15
C LEU A 263 12.24 -8.18 16.18
N SER A 264 11.48 -9.05 16.86
CA SER A 264 11.98 -9.94 17.91
C SER A 264 12.25 -11.36 17.41
N MET A 265 13.43 -11.87 17.75
CA MET A 265 13.82 -13.28 17.68
C MET A 265 14.57 -13.72 18.98
N GLY A 266 14.65 -12.84 19.99
CA GLY A 266 15.32 -13.10 21.27
C GLY A 266 14.41 -13.52 22.44
N HIS A 267 13.11 -13.27 22.33
CA HIS A 267 12.09 -13.72 23.29
C HIS A 267 11.69 -15.17 23.00
N ILE A 268 12.64 -16.07 23.21
CA ILE A 268 12.50 -17.51 22.93
C ILE A 268 12.99 -18.27 24.16
N LEU A 269 12.27 -19.33 24.53
CA LEU A 269 12.75 -20.38 25.42
C LEU A 269 13.77 -21.23 24.64
N ILE A 270 15.05 -21.01 24.88
CA ILE A 270 16.14 -21.77 24.25
C ILE A 270 16.14 -23.18 24.84
N PRO A 271 16.00 -24.24 24.02
CA PRO A 271 16.13 -25.60 24.50
C PRO A 271 17.50 -25.83 25.15
N GLN A 272 17.51 -26.39 26.36
CA GLN A 272 18.73 -26.91 26.97
C GLN A 272 18.52 -28.37 27.37
N SER A 273 19.48 -29.19 26.98
CA SER A 273 19.67 -30.54 27.48
C SER A 273 21.10 -30.68 27.99
N ASP A 274 21.38 -31.80 28.65
CA ASP A 274 22.57 -31.95 29.48
C ASP A 274 23.86 -31.87 28.62
N LEU A 275 24.65 -30.80 28.80
CA LEU A 275 25.76 -30.42 27.91
C LEU A 275 26.82 -31.52 27.72
N ARG A 276 26.94 -32.43 28.69
CA ARG A 276 27.82 -33.60 28.65
C ARG A 276 27.35 -34.66 27.64
N TYR A 277 26.04 -34.86 27.51
CA TYR A 277 25.42 -35.84 26.62
C TYR A 277 25.06 -35.26 25.25
N CYS A 278 24.69 -33.98 25.15
CA CYS A 278 24.40 -33.31 23.87
C CYS A 278 25.57 -33.34 22.86
N GLN A 279 26.81 -33.44 23.34
CA GLN A 279 27.98 -33.63 22.48
C GLN A 279 28.11 -35.07 21.93
N GLN A 280 27.46 -36.04 22.57
CA GLN A 280 27.56 -37.46 22.25
C GLN A 280 26.36 -37.94 21.43
N THR A 281 25.14 -37.54 21.79
CA THR A 281 23.86 -37.94 21.17
C THR A 281 22.84 -36.80 21.16
N ASP A 282 21.88 -36.81 20.22
CA ASP A 282 20.76 -35.84 20.13
C ASP A 282 19.64 -36.19 21.12
N VAL A 283 19.94 -36.05 22.41
CA VAL A 283 18.98 -36.27 23.51
C VAL A 283 17.82 -35.26 23.41
N GLY A 284 16.62 -35.68 23.83
CA GLY A 284 15.44 -34.81 23.94
C GLY A 284 15.69 -33.55 24.78
N VAL A 285 14.86 -32.53 24.56
CA VAL A 285 14.92 -31.29 25.34
C VAL A 285 14.46 -31.58 26.77
N THR A 286 15.35 -31.44 27.76
CA THR A 286 15.00 -31.71 29.18
C THR A 286 14.58 -30.44 29.91
N HIS A 287 15.14 -29.29 29.54
CA HIS A 287 14.88 -27.99 30.16
C HIS A 287 14.82 -26.85 29.12
N PHE A 288 14.37 -25.68 29.57
CA PHE A 288 14.35 -24.47 28.75
C PHE A 288 15.00 -23.32 29.51
N ARG A 289 15.85 -22.55 28.82
CA ARG A 289 16.45 -21.31 29.32
C ARG A 289 15.80 -20.12 28.63
N SER A 290 15.26 -19.16 29.39
CA SER A 290 14.76 -17.93 28.77
C SER A 290 15.89 -17.14 28.10
N GLY A 291 15.68 -16.75 26.83
CA GLY A 291 16.64 -15.92 26.09
C GLY A 291 16.69 -14.47 26.58
N MET A 292 15.57 -13.91 27.02
CA MET A 292 15.46 -12.52 27.52
C MET A 292 14.43 -12.43 28.66
N SER A 293 14.54 -11.40 29.50
CA SER A 293 13.62 -11.15 30.62
C SER A 293 12.25 -10.67 30.11
N HIS A 294 11.18 -11.22 30.69
CA HIS A 294 9.79 -10.78 30.51
C HIS A 294 9.22 -10.31 31.85
N ASP A 295 8.29 -9.37 31.78
CA ASP A 295 7.32 -9.13 32.86
C ASP A 295 6.23 -10.22 32.79
N GLU A 296 5.66 -10.61 33.92
CA GLU A 296 4.79 -11.80 34.01
C GLU A 296 3.56 -11.71 33.08
N GLY A 297 3.26 -12.81 32.39
CA GLY A 297 2.12 -12.94 31.46
C GLY A 297 2.29 -12.36 30.05
N LYS A 298 3.20 -11.40 29.81
CA LYS A 298 3.32 -10.72 28.49
C LYS A 298 4.37 -11.35 27.56
N LEU A 299 3.93 -12.29 26.72
CA LEU A 299 4.75 -12.90 25.65
C LEU A 299 4.79 -12.06 24.38
N ILE A 300 5.99 -11.75 23.88
CA ILE A 300 6.20 -10.93 22.67
C ILE A 300 6.26 -11.85 21.44
N PRO A 301 5.47 -11.61 20.38
CA PRO A 301 5.50 -12.39 19.15
C PRO A 301 6.90 -12.61 18.57
N ASN A 302 7.17 -13.86 18.21
CA ASN A 302 8.43 -14.31 17.64
C ASN A 302 8.33 -14.35 16.11
N LEU A 303 9.28 -13.70 15.41
CA LEU A 303 9.28 -13.54 13.96
C LEU A 303 9.16 -14.87 13.19
N TYR A 304 9.73 -15.96 13.73
CA TYR A 304 9.66 -17.30 13.10
C TYR A 304 8.22 -17.75 12.79
N ARG A 305 7.25 -17.49 13.67
CA ARG A 305 5.85 -17.92 13.50
C ARG A 305 5.12 -17.27 12.32
N TYR A 306 5.71 -16.25 11.70
CA TYR A 306 5.15 -15.45 10.61
C TYR A 306 5.89 -15.69 9.28
N ILE A 307 6.76 -16.70 9.24
CA ILE A 307 7.50 -17.14 8.06
C ILE A 307 7.17 -18.62 7.86
N GLN A 308 6.40 -18.93 6.82
CA GLN A 308 6.06 -20.30 6.46
C GLN A 308 7.35 -21.11 6.16
N PRO A 309 7.52 -22.35 6.65
CA PRO A 309 8.69 -23.18 6.29
C PRO A 309 8.83 -23.40 4.78
N TRP A 310 10.06 -23.67 4.31
CA TRP A 310 10.30 -24.00 2.89
C TRP A 310 9.60 -25.31 2.48
N GLU A 311 9.57 -26.33 3.36
CA GLU A 311 8.90 -27.60 3.03
C GLU A 311 7.42 -27.41 2.65
N SER A 312 6.67 -26.65 3.45
CA SER A 312 5.26 -26.39 3.14
C SER A 312 5.07 -25.42 1.99
N GLU A 313 5.96 -24.43 1.80
CA GLU A 313 5.96 -23.59 0.59
C GLU A 313 6.20 -24.38 -0.69
N PHE A 314 7.08 -25.40 -0.67
CA PHE A 314 7.31 -26.27 -1.83
C PHE A 314 6.12 -27.19 -2.10
N ILE A 315 5.49 -27.75 -1.06
CA ILE A 315 4.27 -28.57 -1.18
C ILE A 315 3.09 -27.74 -1.70
N ASP A 316 2.83 -26.56 -1.12
CA ASP A 316 1.81 -25.63 -1.60
C ASP A 316 2.09 -25.19 -3.04
N SER A 317 3.37 -24.98 -3.40
CA SER A 317 3.75 -24.63 -4.78
C SER A 317 3.48 -25.75 -5.78
N GLN A 318 3.79 -27.01 -5.44
CA GLN A 318 3.47 -28.15 -6.30
C GLN A 318 1.96 -28.27 -6.51
N ARG A 319 1.16 -28.10 -5.45
CA ARG A 319 -0.31 -28.10 -5.56
C ARG A 319 -0.82 -26.95 -6.43
N VAL A 320 -0.45 -25.71 -6.12
CA VAL A 320 -0.97 -24.50 -6.80
C VAL A 320 -0.57 -24.46 -8.29
N TRP A 321 0.65 -24.87 -8.64
CA TRP A 321 1.05 -24.92 -10.06
C TRP A 321 0.41 -26.09 -10.83
N ALA A 322 0.05 -27.20 -10.16
CA ALA A 322 -0.76 -28.26 -10.77
C ALA A 322 -2.23 -27.84 -10.95
N GLU A 323 -2.83 -27.21 -9.93
CA GLU A 323 -4.17 -26.61 -9.99
C GLU A 323 -4.25 -25.57 -11.12
N TYR A 324 -3.23 -24.70 -11.25
CA TYR A 324 -3.11 -23.77 -12.37
C TYR A 324 -3.03 -24.46 -13.74
N ALA A 325 -2.26 -25.55 -13.85
CA ALA A 325 -2.13 -26.30 -15.10
C ALA A 325 -3.46 -26.95 -15.51
N LEU A 326 -4.21 -27.49 -14.56
CA LEU A 326 -5.55 -28.05 -14.79
C LEU A 326 -6.57 -26.97 -15.16
N LYS A 327 -6.71 -25.91 -14.34
CA LYS A 327 -7.59 -24.75 -14.64
C LYS A 327 -7.29 -24.15 -16.03
N ARG A 328 -6.01 -24.12 -16.44
CA ARG A 328 -5.58 -23.69 -17.78
C ARG A 328 -6.00 -24.68 -18.89
N GLN A 329 -5.84 -25.99 -18.69
CA GLN A 329 -6.29 -27.01 -19.65
C GLN A 329 -7.81 -27.00 -19.82
N GLU A 330 -8.56 -26.89 -18.73
CA GLU A 330 -10.02 -26.72 -18.74
C GLU A 330 -10.43 -25.47 -19.51
N ALA A 331 -9.78 -24.33 -19.26
CA ALA A 331 -10.02 -23.10 -20.00
C ALA A 331 -9.77 -23.28 -21.50
N GLN A 332 -8.65 -23.91 -21.88
CA GLN A 332 -8.33 -24.21 -23.28
C GLN A 332 -9.32 -25.18 -23.93
N ALA A 333 -9.78 -26.22 -23.23
CA ALA A 333 -10.79 -27.17 -23.73
C ALA A 333 -12.18 -26.51 -23.90
N GLN A 334 -12.50 -25.52 -23.06
CA GLN A 334 -13.70 -24.68 -23.17
C GLN A 334 -13.52 -23.51 -24.16
N ASN A 335 -12.37 -23.40 -24.84
CA ASN A 335 -12.00 -22.27 -25.70
C ASN A 335 -12.13 -20.88 -25.03
N ARG A 336 -12.01 -20.83 -23.70
CA ARG A 336 -11.99 -19.60 -22.90
C ARG A 336 -10.58 -19.24 -22.44
N ARG A 337 -10.40 -17.98 -22.05
CA ARG A 337 -9.18 -17.51 -21.38
C ARG A 337 -9.39 -17.55 -19.86
N LEU A 338 -8.36 -18.00 -19.14
CA LEU A 338 -8.30 -17.95 -17.68
C LEU A 338 -8.23 -16.49 -17.20
N THR A 339 -9.06 -16.10 -16.24
CA THR A 339 -9.14 -14.74 -15.70
C THR A 339 -8.32 -14.58 -14.41
N LEU A 340 -8.41 -13.42 -13.76
CA LEU A 340 -7.89 -13.18 -12.42
C LEU A 340 -8.70 -13.98 -11.37
N GLU A 341 -10.03 -13.91 -11.50
CA GLU A 341 -11.02 -14.46 -10.56
C GLU A 341 -10.91 -15.98 -10.42
N ASP A 342 -10.54 -16.69 -11.50
CA ASP A 342 -10.23 -18.12 -11.48
C ASP A 342 -9.08 -18.50 -10.49
N LEU A 343 -8.29 -17.53 -9.99
CA LEU A 343 -7.05 -17.76 -9.22
C LEU A 343 -6.89 -16.89 -7.95
N GLU A 344 -7.92 -16.16 -7.51
CA GLU A 344 -7.85 -15.34 -6.29
C GLU A 344 -7.57 -16.20 -5.04
N ASP A 345 -8.05 -17.45 -5.04
CA ASP A 345 -7.83 -18.50 -4.02
C ASP A 345 -6.36 -18.79 -3.70
N SER A 346 -5.48 -18.55 -4.66
CA SER A 346 -4.08 -18.99 -4.69
C SER A 346 -3.09 -17.83 -4.89
N TRP A 347 -3.59 -16.60 -5.04
CA TRP A 347 -2.87 -15.39 -5.50
C TRP A 347 -1.47 -15.17 -4.91
N ASP A 348 -1.34 -15.25 -3.58
CA ASP A 348 -0.08 -15.03 -2.83
C ASP A 348 0.68 -16.35 -2.51
N ARG A 349 0.37 -17.45 -3.21
CA ARG A 349 1.01 -18.78 -3.03
C ARG A 349 1.86 -19.19 -4.23
N GLY A 350 2.68 -20.23 -4.02
CA GLY A 350 3.55 -20.84 -5.04
C GLY A 350 4.91 -20.16 -5.21
N ILE A 351 5.87 -20.90 -5.76
CA ILE A 351 7.23 -20.42 -6.09
C ILE A 351 7.53 -20.80 -7.55
N PRO A 352 7.51 -19.85 -8.51
CA PRO A 352 7.15 -18.44 -8.36
C PRO A 352 5.72 -18.22 -7.86
N ARG A 353 5.45 -17.07 -7.24
CA ARG A 353 4.09 -16.68 -6.81
C ARG A 353 3.16 -16.57 -8.01
N ILE A 354 1.95 -17.10 -7.93
CA ILE A 354 1.04 -17.16 -9.10
C ILE A 354 0.65 -15.76 -9.61
N ASN A 355 0.58 -14.76 -8.73
CA ASN A 355 0.39 -13.34 -9.08
C ASN A 355 1.43 -12.76 -10.07
N THR A 356 2.61 -13.40 -10.21
CA THR A 356 3.61 -13.00 -11.23
C THR A 356 3.09 -13.15 -12.67
N LEU A 357 2.12 -14.04 -12.90
CA LEU A 357 1.49 -14.23 -14.21
C LEU A 357 0.69 -13.02 -14.71
N PHE A 358 0.30 -12.11 -13.81
CA PHE A 358 -0.56 -10.96 -14.10
C PHE A 358 0.15 -9.61 -13.94
N GLN A 359 1.48 -9.61 -13.72
CA GLN A 359 2.26 -8.38 -13.70
C GLN A 359 2.28 -7.70 -15.08
N LYS A 360 2.14 -6.37 -15.11
CA LYS A 360 2.21 -5.55 -16.35
C LYS A 360 3.54 -5.76 -17.09
N ASP A 361 4.65 -5.81 -16.34
CA ASP A 361 6.01 -5.98 -16.86
C ASP A 361 6.31 -7.41 -17.38
N ARG A 362 5.38 -8.38 -17.27
CA ARG A 362 5.63 -9.81 -17.55
C ARG A 362 6.26 -10.08 -18.92
N HIS A 363 5.83 -9.35 -19.95
CA HIS A 363 6.32 -9.52 -21.32
C HIS A 363 7.79 -9.09 -21.44
N THR A 364 8.19 -8.00 -20.79
CA THR A 364 9.59 -7.54 -20.73
C THR A 364 10.46 -8.45 -19.85
N LEU A 365 9.92 -8.90 -18.71
CA LEU A 365 10.62 -9.79 -17.77
C LEU A 365 10.96 -11.16 -18.39
N ALA A 366 10.23 -11.60 -19.42
CA ALA A 366 10.54 -12.81 -20.17
C ALA A 366 11.97 -12.81 -20.75
N TYR A 367 12.53 -11.64 -21.08
CA TYR A 367 13.87 -11.47 -21.66
C TYR A 367 14.99 -11.35 -20.61
N ASP A 368 14.68 -11.12 -19.32
CA ASP A 368 15.67 -10.88 -18.25
C ASP A 368 16.37 -12.17 -17.77
N LYS A 369 17.01 -12.92 -18.68
CA LYS A 369 17.68 -14.20 -18.38
C LYS A 369 18.94 -14.01 -17.51
N GLY A 370 19.20 -14.93 -16.57
CA GLY A 370 20.42 -14.90 -15.73
C GLY A 370 20.39 -13.92 -14.54
N TRP A 371 19.22 -13.43 -14.16
CA TRP A 371 19.03 -12.39 -13.15
C TRP A 371 19.50 -12.75 -11.72
N ARG A 372 19.46 -14.04 -11.33
CA ARG A 372 19.95 -14.50 -9.99
C ARG A 372 21.45 -14.25 -9.86
N VAL A 373 22.26 -14.76 -10.80
CA VAL A 373 23.73 -14.57 -10.82
C VAL A 373 24.10 -13.08 -10.91
N ARG A 374 23.37 -12.28 -11.73
CA ARG A 374 23.53 -10.82 -11.73
C ARG A 374 23.26 -10.15 -10.38
N THR A 375 22.38 -10.71 -9.55
CA THR A 375 22.00 -10.12 -8.26
C THR A 375 22.98 -10.49 -7.15
N GLU A 376 23.58 -11.68 -7.22
CA GLU A 376 24.68 -12.11 -6.37
C GLU A 376 25.98 -11.35 -6.70
N PHE A 377 26.37 -11.29 -7.98
CA PHE A 377 27.61 -10.62 -8.42
C PHE A 377 27.62 -9.10 -8.17
N LYS A 378 26.48 -8.47 -7.85
CA LYS A 378 26.43 -7.08 -7.36
C LYS A 378 27.27 -6.87 -6.09
N GLN A 379 27.62 -7.90 -5.33
CA GLN A 379 28.53 -7.77 -4.18
C GLN A 379 29.92 -7.24 -4.57
N TYR A 380 30.39 -7.51 -5.79
CA TYR A 380 31.67 -7.00 -6.32
C TYR A 380 31.54 -5.60 -6.95
N GLN A 381 30.32 -5.16 -7.26
CA GLN A 381 30.04 -3.88 -7.93
C GLN A 381 29.52 -2.80 -6.96
N VAL A 382 28.87 -3.20 -5.86
CA VAL A 382 28.10 -2.31 -4.98
C VAL A 382 28.46 -2.56 -3.52
N LEU A 383 29.23 -1.64 -2.92
CA LEU A 383 29.67 -1.67 -1.52
C LEU A 383 28.52 -1.79 -0.49
N LYS A 384 27.30 -1.40 -0.87
CA LYS A 384 26.08 -1.62 -0.08
C LYS A 384 25.56 -3.06 -0.25
N GLN A 385 26.07 -3.97 0.57
CA GLN A 385 25.59 -5.35 0.68
C GLN A 385 24.05 -5.46 0.73
N ASN A 386 23.48 -6.24 -0.19
CA ASN A 386 22.07 -6.63 -0.24
C ASN A 386 21.87 -7.97 0.51
N PRO A 387 21.01 -8.07 1.54
CA PRO A 387 20.70 -9.34 2.20
C PRO A 387 19.74 -10.21 1.38
N PHE A 388 18.93 -9.63 0.48
CA PHE A 388 17.96 -10.32 -0.36
C PHE A 388 18.56 -10.55 -1.76
N TRP A 389 19.68 -11.25 -1.82
CA TRP A 389 20.46 -11.41 -3.06
C TRP A 389 19.98 -12.56 -3.95
N LEU A 390 19.39 -13.61 -3.36
CA LEU A 390 18.92 -14.80 -4.09
C LEU A 390 17.55 -14.59 -4.78
N THR A 391 16.73 -13.67 -4.27
CA THR A 391 15.34 -13.48 -4.70
C THR A 391 15.09 -12.12 -5.35
N HIS A 392 14.18 -12.06 -6.33
CA HIS A 392 13.78 -10.82 -6.99
C HIS A 392 12.25 -10.72 -7.10
N GLN A 393 11.66 -9.68 -6.49
CA GLN A 393 10.22 -9.57 -6.31
C GLN A 393 9.40 -9.54 -7.61
N ARG A 394 10.00 -9.16 -8.75
CA ARG A 394 9.32 -9.23 -10.05
C ARG A 394 9.23 -10.67 -10.60
N HIS A 395 10.24 -11.50 -10.33
CA HIS A 395 10.34 -12.87 -10.86
C HIS A 395 9.79 -13.92 -9.91
N ASP A 396 10.14 -13.85 -8.62
CA ASP A 396 9.67 -14.81 -7.61
C ASP A 396 8.31 -14.40 -7.01
N GLY A 397 7.95 -13.12 -7.10
CA GLY A 397 6.93 -12.49 -6.25
C GLY A 397 7.45 -12.16 -4.84
N LYS A 398 6.54 -11.85 -3.92
CA LYS A 398 6.88 -11.55 -2.51
C LYS A 398 6.76 -12.82 -1.66
N LEU A 399 7.89 -13.39 -1.25
CA LEU A 399 7.96 -14.69 -0.57
C LEU A 399 7.67 -14.66 0.96
N TRP A 400 7.23 -13.53 1.52
CA TRP A 400 6.84 -13.43 2.94
C TRP A 400 5.89 -12.25 3.20
N ASN A 401 5.03 -12.38 4.22
CA ASN A 401 4.17 -11.31 4.69
C ASN A 401 4.26 -11.17 6.22
N LEU A 402 4.55 -9.96 6.70
CA LEU A 402 4.78 -9.66 8.12
C LEU A 402 3.77 -8.64 8.67
N ASN A 403 2.65 -8.42 7.98
CA ASN A 403 1.61 -7.49 8.43
C ASN A 403 1.00 -7.95 9.77
N ASN A 404 0.69 -9.24 9.90
CA ASN A 404 0.10 -9.81 11.12
C ASN A 404 1.02 -9.66 12.34
N TYR A 405 2.35 -9.83 12.16
CA TYR A 405 3.33 -9.58 13.23
C TYR A 405 3.17 -8.21 13.88
N ARG A 406 2.86 -7.16 13.09
CA ARG A 406 2.64 -5.81 13.60
C ARG A 406 1.36 -5.72 14.45
N THR A 407 0.28 -6.35 14.02
CA THR A 407 -1.00 -6.40 14.74
C THR A 407 -0.85 -7.13 16.07
N ASP A 408 -0.26 -8.32 16.04
CA ASP A 408 -0.13 -9.20 17.20
C ASP A 408 0.83 -8.61 18.25
N VAL A 409 1.86 -7.86 17.82
CA VAL A 409 2.73 -7.10 18.74
C VAL A 409 1.98 -5.96 19.43
N ILE A 410 1.04 -5.28 18.75
CA ILE A 410 0.20 -4.26 19.40
C ILE A 410 -0.68 -4.92 20.47
N GLN A 411 -1.33 -6.03 20.15
CA GLN A 411 -2.17 -6.77 21.09
C GLN A 411 -1.35 -7.27 22.31
N ALA A 412 -0.21 -7.93 22.07
CA ALA A 412 0.65 -8.49 23.11
C ALA A 412 1.24 -7.46 24.10
N LEU A 413 1.35 -6.18 23.70
CA LEU A 413 1.80 -5.11 24.58
C LEU A 413 0.66 -4.54 25.46
N GLY A 414 -0.60 -4.74 25.09
CA GLY A 414 -1.79 -4.22 25.78
C GLY A 414 -2.70 -3.36 24.90
N GLY A 415 -2.70 -3.55 23.58
CA GLY A 415 -3.46 -2.71 22.65
C GLY A 415 -2.81 -1.34 22.42
N VAL A 416 -3.46 -0.50 21.61
CA VAL A 416 -2.93 0.85 21.31
C VAL A 416 -2.98 1.74 22.57
N GLU A 417 -4.06 1.70 23.33
CA GLU A 417 -4.25 2.51 24.53
C GLU A 417 -3.23 2.16 25.62
N GLY A 418 -3.05 0.88 25.93
CA GLY A 418 -2.04 0.42 26.89
C GLY A 418 -0.60 0.73 26.47
N ILE A 419 -0.32 0.87 25.16
CA ILE A 419 0.96 1.39 24.66
C ILE A 419 1.07 2.91 24.90
N LEU A 420 -0.01 3.67 24.74
CA LEU A 420 -0.02 5.13 24.84
C LEU A 420 0.05 5.65 26.28
N GLU A 421 -0.38 4.89 27.30
CA GLU A 421 -0.19 5.25 28.72
C GLU A 421 1.29 5.40 29.11
N HIS A 422 2.18 4.72 28.40
CA HIS A 422 3.64 4.84 28.58
C HIS A 422 4.26 6.09 27.89
N THR A 423 3.44 6.93 27.24
CA THR A 423 3.86 8.02 26.35
C THR A 423 3.30 9.38 26.77
N LEU A 424 3.88 10.45 26.23
CA LEU A 424 3.36 11.82 26.34
C LEU A 424 2.11 12.08 25.46
N PHE A 425 1.37 11.03 25.04
CA PHE A 425 0.21 11.13 24.15
C PHE A 425 -0.88 12.05 24.69
N LYS A 426 -1.47 11.68 25.83
CA LYS A 426 -2.51 12.47 26.50
C LYS A 426 -2.02 13.92 26.82
N GLY A 427 -0.70 14.15 26.88
CA GLY A 427 -0.03 15.47 26.96
C GLY A 427 -0.26 16.41 25.78
N THR A 428 -0.50 15.84 24.60
CA THR A 428 -0.91 16.61 23.41
C THR A 428 -2.36 17.12 23.49
N TYR A 429 -3.20 16.54 24.36
CA TYR A 429 -4.65 16.78 24.42
C TYR A 429 -5.32 16.63 23.04
N PHE A 430 -5.02 15.54 22.33
CA PHE A 430 -5.86 15.07 21.21
C PHE A 430 -7.00 14.19 21.78
N PRO A 431 -8.21 14.22 21.19
CA PRO A 431 -9.35 13.45 21.70
C PRO A 431 -9.20 11.95 21.46
N THR A 432 -8.60 11.56 20.34
CA THR A 432 -8.34 10.17 19.93
C THR A 432 -6.88 10.03 19.46
N TRP A 433 -6.42 8.80 19.30
CA TRP A 433 -5.11 8.49 18.70
C TRP A 433 -5.19 8.23 17.19
N GLU A 434 -6.40 8.09 16.65
CA GLU A 434 -6.68 7.87 15.24
C GLU A 434 -6.40 9.14 14.41
N GLY A 435 -6.10 8.98 13.12
CA GLY A 435 -5.73 10.10 12.24
C GLY A 435 -4.38 10.79 12.56
N LEU A 436 -3.76 10.51 13.72
CA LEU A 436 -2.47 11.08 14.09
C LEU A 436 -1.33 10.53 13.23
N PHE A 437 -0.47 11.43 12.75
CA PHE A 437 0.75 11.05 12.06
C PHE A 437 1.95 11.85 12.54
N TRP A 438 3.09 11.16 12.60
CA TRP A 438 4.38 11.79 12.78
C TRP A 438 4.83 12.43 11.47
N GLU A 439 5.37 13.65 11.53
CA GLU A 439 6.00 14.27 10.37
C GLU A 439 7.13 13.37 9.84
N LYS A 440 7.00 12.94 8.58
CA LYS A 440 7.92 12.03 7.90
C LYS A 440 9.18 12.79 7.45
N ALA A 441 10.14 12.94 8.36
CA ALA A 441 11.44 13.59 8.14
C ALA A 441 11.27 15.01 7.54
N SER A 442 10.88 15.94 8.41
CA SER A 442 10.34 17.27 8.11
C SER A 442 10.88 17.99 6.87
N GLY A 443 10.03 18.82 6.25
CA GLY A 443 10.45 19.70 5.15
C GLY A 443 11.65 20.60 5.53
N PHE A 444 11.81 20.89 6.83
CA PHE A 444 12.99 21.53 7.40
C PHE A 444 14.26 20.66 7.28
N GLU A 445 14.23 19.39 7.72
CA GLU A 445 15.33 18.43 7.56
C GLU A 445 15.73 18.24 6.08
N GLU A 446 14.75 18.11 5.17
CA GLU A 446 15.01 18.00 3.73
C GLU A 446 15.60 19.30 3.14
N SER A 447 15.06 20.47 3.50
CA SER A 447 15.60 21.76 3.03
C SER A 447 17.04 22.02 3.51
N LEU A 448 17.41 21.47 4.67
CA LEU A 448 18.76 21.56 5.24
C LEU A 448 19.71 20.49 4.68
N LYS A 449 19.22 19.31 4.33
CA LYS A 449 19.98 18.22 3.69
C LYS A 449 20.60 18.63 2.34
N TYR A 450 19.92 19.49 1.57
CA TYR A 450 20.45 20.06 0.31
C TYR A 450 21.26 21.36 0.50
N LYS A 451 21.29 21.95 1.69
CA LYS A 451 22.14 23.13 1.99
C LYS A 451 23.56 22.69 2.38
N LYS A 452 24.53 23.58 2.14
CA LYS A 452 25.96 23.35 2.41
C LYS A 452 26.27 23.43 3.91
N LEU A 453 25.97 22.35 4.63
CA LEU A 453 26.19 22.22 6.08
C LEU A 453 27.55 21.60 6.42
N THR A 454 28.10 22.01 7.57
CA THR A 454 29.28 21.38 8.20
C THR A 454 28.94 19.98 8.72
N ASN A 455 29.98 19.14 8.91
CA ASN A 455 29.81 17.80 9.48
C ASN A 455 29.28 17.83 10.94
N ALA A 456 29.60 18.87 11.71
CA ALA A 456 29.03 19.09 13.04
C ALA A 456 27.51 19.34 12.98
N GLN A 457 27.05 20.23 12.10
CA GLN A 457 25.62 20.48 11.86
C GLN A 457 24.88 19.22 11.38
N ARG A 458 25.49 18.44 10.48
CA ARG A 458 24.95 17.13 10.04
C ARG A 458 24.84 16.10 11.16
N SER A 459 25.77 16.12 12.12
CA SER A 459 25.67 15.30 13.34
C SER A 459 24.52 15.76 14.23
N GLY A 460 24.37 17.07 14.43
CA GLY A 460 23.26 17.68 15.18
C GLY A 460 21.88 17.36 14.60
N LEU A 461 21.71 17.40 13.27
CA LEU A 461 20.46 17.00 12.60
C LEU A 461 20.04 15.56 12.94
N ASN A 462 20.98 14.62 12.98
CA ASN A 462 20.66 13.23 13.34
C ASN A 462 20.26 13.05 14.82
N GLN A 463 20.40 14.07 15.67
CA GLN A 463 19.90 14.04 17.05
C GLN A 463 18.41 14.41 17.15
N ILE A 464 17.84 15.13 16.17
CA ILE A 464 16.44 15.62 16.24
C ILE A 464 15.44 14.45 16.41
N PRO A 465 15.48 13.38 15.59
CA PRO A 465 14.57 12.24 15.79
C PRO A 465 14.81 11.46 17.10
N ASN A 466 16.05 11.47 17.63
CA ASN A 466 16.33 10.85 18.93
C ASN A 466 15.78 11.68 20.10
N ARG A 467 15.84 13.01 20.01
CA ARG A 467 15.18 13.91 20.97
C ARG A 467 13.66 13.76 20.95
N ARG A 468 13.07 13.64 19.75
CA ARG A 468 11.64 13.37 19.52
C ARG A 468 11.21 12.06 20.19
N PHE A 469 11.97 10.98 19.96
CA PHE A 469 11.76 9.69 20.62
C PHE A 469 11.91 9.76 22.15
N THR A 470 12.91 10.49 22.66
CA THR A 470 13.11 10.63 24.12
C THR A 470 11.96 11.41 24.78
N LEU A 471 11.38 12.40 24.07
CA LEU A 471 10.24 13.17 24.55
C LEU A 471 8.94 12.35 24.51
N TRP A 472 8.72 11.55 23.46
CA TRP A 472 7.52 10.71 23.35
C TRP A 472 7.42 9.70 24.50
N TRP A 473 8.52 8.99 24.79
CA TRP A 473 8.59 8.01 25.85
C TRP A 473 8.99 8.61 27.21
N SER A 474 8.91 9.94 27.40
CA SER A 474 9.46 10.58 28.61
C SER A 474 8.83 10.13 29.93
N PRO A 475 7.51 9.82 30.05
CA PRO A 475 6.94 9.32 31.30
C PRO A 475 7.57 8.01 31.76
N THR A 476 7.89 7.11 30.82
CA THR A 476 8.52 5.81 31.10
C THR A 476 10.06 5.91 31.23
N ILE A 477 10.70 6.82 30.48
CA ILE A 477 12.16 6.99 30.50
C ILE A 477 12.65 7.75 31.75
N ASN A 478 11.87 8.70 32.27
CA ASN A 478 12.21 9.51 33.44
C ASN A 478 11.60 8.97 34.75
N TRP A 479 11.24 7.68 34.77
CA TRP A 479 10.55 6.99 35.85
C TRP A 479 11.34 7.03 37.19
N ALA A 480 10.64 7.43 38.25
CA ALA A 480 11.18 7.67 39.59
C ALA A 480 11.64 6.39 40.30
N ASN A 481 10.91 5.28 40.13
CA ASN A 481 11.15 3.99 40.80
C ASN A 481 12.41 3.24 40.31
N VAL A 482 13.26 3.90 39.49
CA VAL A 482 14.35 3.27 38.74
C VAL A 482 15.73 3.55 39.33
N TYR A 483 15.87 4.45 40.32
CA TYR A 483 17.20 4.82 40.81
C TYR A 483 17.27 5.32 42.25
N VAL A 484 18.14 4.66 43.05
CA VAL A 484 18.61 5.16 44.35
C VAL A 484 19.66 6.24 44.10
N GLY A 485 19.24 7.48 43.83
CA GLY A 485 20.17 8.59 43.61
C GLY A 485 19.51 9.90 43.23
N PHE A 486 20.34 10.95 43.20
CA PHE A 486 19.94 12.36 43.18
C PHE A 486 18.83 12.74 42.16
N GLN A 487 17.63 12.92 42.69
CA GLN A 487 16.52 13.64 42.07
C GLN A 487 16.90 15.11 41.90
N VAL A 488 16.79 15.66 40.68
CA VAL A 488 17.15 17.06 40.39
C VAL A 488 15.95 17.78 39.77
N GLN A 489 15.51 18.87 40.40
CA GLN A 489 14.47 19.74 39.83
C GLN A 489 15.04 20.58 38.66
N LEU A 490 14.24 20.80 37.62
CA LEU A 490 14.59 21.68 36.51
C LEU A 490 14.24 23.15 36.81
N ASP A 491 15.20 24.03 36.57
CA ASP A 491 15.12 25.47 36.82
C ASP A 491 13.82 26.10 36.27
N LEU A 492 13.14 26.91 37.09
CA LEU A 492 11.87 27.58 36.78
C LEU A 492 10.66 26.65 36.49
N THR A 493 10.73 25.36 36.83
CA THR A 493 9.64 24.38 36.63
C THR A 493 9.51 23.44 37.82
N GLY A 494 8.36 22.77 37.96
CA GLY A 494 8.16 21.72 38.96
C GLY A 494 8.69 20.34 38.57
N ILE A 495 9.44 20.22 37.46
CA ILE A 495 9.77 18.92 36.86
C ILE A 495 11.03 18.33 37.52
N PHE A 496 10.91 17.11 38.02
CA PHE A 496 12.04 16.33 38.53
C PHE A 496 12.66 15.44 37.44
N MET A 497 13.98 15.37 37.41
CA MET A 497 14.77 14.48 36.54
C MET A 497 15.40 13.38 37.39
N HIS A 498 15.04 12.13 37.12
CA HIS A 498 15.56 10.94 37.83
C HIS A 498 16.82 10.36 37.15
N GLY A 499 17.59 11.24 36.48
CA GLY A 499 18.85 10.89 35.83
C GLY A 499 19.37 11.97 34.87
N LYS A 500 20.67 11.91 34.57
CA LYS A 500 21.33 12.83 33.62
C LYS A 500 21.02 12.43 32.17
N ILE A 501 19.83 12.79 31.68
CA ILE A 501 19.35 12.53 30.30
C ILE A 501 19.33 13.85 29.50
N PRO A 502 20.39 14.21 28.74
CA PRO A 502 20.52 15.55 28.17
C PRO A 502 19.50 15.85 27.08
N THR A 503 19.16 14.86 26.25
CA THR A 503 18.18 14.99 25.16
C THR A 503 16.79 15.39 25.68
N LEU A 504 16.40 14.83 26.84
CA LEU A 504 15.15 15.15 27.51
C LEU A 504 15.19 16.53 28.20
N LYS A 505 16.25 16.84 28.97
CA LYS A 505 16.41 18.17 29.61
C LYS A 505 16.29 19.31 28.59
N ILE A 506 16.91 19.19 27.42
CA ILE A 506 16.82 20.22 26.36
C ILE A 506 15.37 20.34 25.82
N SER A 507 14.66 19.22 25.62
CA SER A 507 13.27 19.26 25.14
C SER A 507 12.30 19.87 26.16
N LEU A 508 12.42 19.52 27.44
CA LEU A 508 11.58 20.08 28.50
C LEU A 508 11.82 21.58 28.69
N ILE A 509 13.08 22.03 28.67
CA ILE A 509 13.41 23.48 28.68
C ILE A 509 12.82 24.20 27.46
N GLN A 510 12.86 23.58 26.27
CA GLN A 510 12.27 24.19 25.06
C GLN A 510 10.73 24.28 25.11
N ILE A 511 10.06 23.37 25.82
CA ILE A 511 8.61 23.44 26.07
C ILE A 511 8.30 24.55 27.09
N PHE A 512 8.95 24.56 28.26
CA PHE A 512 8.62 25.49 29.35
C PHE A 512 9.28 26.87 29.27
N ARG A 513 10.04 27.16 28.20
CA ARG A 513 10.71 28.44 27.93
C ARG A 513 9.80 29.67 28.09
N ALA A 514 10.40 30.81 28.42
CA ALA A 514 9.71 32.08 28.67
C ALA A 514 8.65 31.97 29.80
N HIS A 515 9.05 31.36 30.92
CA HIS A 515 8.30 31.32 32.18
C HIS A 515 6.92 30.63 32.07
N LEU A 516 6.76 29.67 31.17
CA LEU A 516 5.46 29.06 30.88
C LEU A 516 4.83 28.38 32.12
N TRP A 517 5.65 27.77 32.99
CA TRP A 517 5.16 27.15 34.23
C TRP A 517 4.47 28.16 35.15
N GLN A 518 5.09 29.32 35.36
CA GLN A 518 4.52 30.42 36.16
C GLN A 518 3.26 30.98 35.51
N LYS A 519 3.27 31.16 34.18
CA LYS A 519 2.12 31.68 33.42
C LYS A 519 0.91 30.76 33.41
N ILE A 520 1.11 29.43 33.45
CA ILE A 520 0.00 28.47 33.57
C ILE A 520 -0.66 28.61 34.95
N HIS A 521 0.13 28.61 36.03
CA HIS A 521 -0.41 28.80 37.40
C HIS A 521 -1.15 30.13 37.54
N GLU A 522 -0.54 31.24 37.12
CA GLU A 522 -1.17 32.56 37.20
C GLU A 522 -2.44 32.68 36.36
N SER A 523 -2.46 32.11 35.15
CA SER A 523 -3.64 32.15 34.28
C SER A 523 -4.77 31.28 34.82
N VAL A 524 -4.49 30.09 35.34
CA VAL A 524 -5.52 29.23 35.97
C VAL A 524 -6.11 29.90 37.22
N VAL A 525 -5.27 30.53 38.05
CA VAL A 525 -5.75 31.31 39.21
C VAL A 525 -6.63 32.49 38.75
N MET A 526 -6.26 33.19 37.67
CA MET A 526 -7.06 34.30 37.14
C MET A 526 -8.41 33.84 36.57
N ASP A 527 -8.43 32.75 35.79
CA ASP A 527 -9.66 32.18 35.23
C ASP A 527 -10.60 31.68 36.35
N LEU A 528 -10.03 31.15 37.46
CA LEU A 528 -10.79 30.73 38.64
C LEU A 528 -11.36 31.93 39.43
N CYS A 529 -10.61 33.02 39.60
CA CYS A 529 -11.17 34.26 40.16
C CYS A 529 -12.37 34.71 39.34
N GLN A 530 -12.25 34.83 38.02
CA GLN A 530 -13.35 35.26 37.14
C GLN A 530 -14.57 34.34 37.17
N ALA A 531 -14.38 33.03 37.41
CA ALA A 531 -15.49 32.09 37.57
C ALA A 531 -16.18 32.22 38.94
N LEU A 532 -15.46 32.63 39.99
CA LEU A 532 -16.01 32.89 41.33
C LEU A 532 -16.67 34.28 41.38
N ASP A 533 -16.10 35.28 40.70
CA ASP A 533 -16.63 36.63 40.53
C ASP A 533 -18.01 36.64 39.83
N GLN A 534 -18.29 35.65 38.99
CA GLN A 534 -19.57 35.49 38.27
C GLN A 534 -20.69 34.90 39.13
N GLU A 535 -20.37 34.28 40.26
CA GLU A 535 -21.31 33.52 41.10
C GLU A 535 -21.38 34.07 42.55
N ILE A 536 -20.94 35.31 42.75
CA ILE A 536 -20.88 35.99 44.06
C ILE A 536 -22.22 35.93 44.79
N ASP A 537 -23.30 36.35 44.11
CA ASP A 537 -24.66 36.38 44.67
C ASP A 537 -25.21 34.97 44.96
N ALA A 538 -24.86 33.99 44.12
CA ALA A 538 -25.35 32.61 44.22
C ALA A 538 -24.66 31.78 45.32
N LEU A 539 -23.46 32.19 45.72
CA LEU A 539 -22.61 31.50 46.70
C LEU A 539 -22.46 32.23 48.05
N GLU A 540 -23.18 33.33 48.26
CA GLU A 540 -23.09 34.18 49.46
C GLU A 540 -21.65 34.70 49.72
N ILE A 541 -20.92 35.02 48.65
CA ILE A 541 -19.56 35.59 48.73
C ILE A 541 -19.69 37.11 48.99
N GLU A 542 -18.89 37.64 49.90
CA GLU A 542 -18.74 39.09 50.10
C GLU A 542 -17.71 39.68 49.12
N SER A 543 -16.56 39.01 48.97
CA SER A 543 -15.54 39.36 47.98
C SER A 543 -14.59 38.19 47.66
N VAL A 544 -14.06 38.20 46.43
CA VAL A 544 -13.01 37.29 45.95
C VAL A 544 -11.69 38.06 45.91
N GLN A 545 -10.72 37.67 46.73
CA GLN A 545 -9.40 38.32 46.78
C GLN A 545 -8.34 37.41 46.14
N LYS A 546 -7.76 37.84 45.01
CA LYS A 546 -6.56 37.20 44.45
C LYS A 546 -5.33 37.61 45.26
N GLU A 547 -4.57 36.63 45.76
CA GLU A 547 -3.42 36.90 46.62
C GLU A 547 -2.15 37.34 45.88
N THR A 548 -1.26 38.01 46.61
CA THR A 548 0.03 38.50 46.06
C THR A 548 1.08 37.38 46.00
N ILE A 549 0.94 36.53 44.98
CA ILE A 549 1.71 35.29 44.80
C ILE A 549 3.22 35.56 44.64
N HIS A 550 4.03 35.00 45.55
CA HIS A 550 5.49 35.03 45.43
C HIS A 550 5.95 34.33 44.12
N PRO A 551 6.80 34.95 43.28
CA PRO A 551 7.07 34.46 41.91
C PRO A 551 7.57 33.01 41.79
N ARG A 552 8.19 32.44 42.83
CA ARG A 552 8.68 31.04 42.82
C ARG A 552 7.69 30.02 43.39
N LYS A 553 6.52 30.45 43.88
CA LYS A 553 5.52 29.58 44.54
C LYS A 553 5.10 28.40 43.65
N SER A 554 4.76 28.68 42.39
CA SER A 554 4.22 27.71 41.43
C SER A 554 5.08 26.46 41.20
N TYR A 555 6.38 26.51 41.51
CA TYR A 555 7.30 25.37 41.44
C TYR A 555 8.00 25.04 42.77
N LYS A 556 7.52 25.56 43.91
CA LYS A 556 8.01 25.21 45.25
C LYS A 556 7.21 24.02 45.81
N MET A 557 7.69 22.81 45.59
CA MET A 557 6.96 21.56 45.92
C MET A 557 6.95 21.19 47.42
N ASN A 558 7.64 21.94 48.27
CA ASN A 558 7.84 21.58 49.68
C ASN A 558 6.90 22.31 50.65
N SER A 559 6.41 23.52 50.30
CA SER A 559 5.44 24.27 51.12
C SER A 559 4.82 25.43 50.33
N SER A 560 3.56 25.73 50.61
CA SER A 560 2.71 26.63 49.82
C SER A 560 1.99 27.68 50.69
N CYS A 561 1.03 28.40 50.10
CA CYS A 561 0.11 29.35 50.73
C CYS A 561 -1.18 29.45 49.91
N ALA A 562 -2.11 30.34 50.28
CA ALA A 562 -3.30 30.63 49.46
C ALA A 562 -2.95 31.30 48.11
N ASP A 563 -3.79 31.08 47.08
CA ASP A 563 -3.77 31.80 45.79
C ASP A 563 -4.99 32.72 45.63
N ILE A 564 -6.13 32.31 46.21
CA ILE A 564 -7.41 33.03 46.24
C ILE A 564 -7.92 32.95 47.69
N LEU A 565 -8.45 34.06 48.20
CA LEU A 565 -9.23 34.14 49.43
C LEU A 565 -10.69 34.43 49.07
N LEU A 566 -11.61 33.84 49.84
CA LEU A 566 -13.05 34.06 49.72
C LEU A 566 -13.60 34.52 51.07
N PHE A 567 -14.23 35.68 51.08
CA PHE A 567 -14.93 36.20 52.26
C PHE A 567 -16.42 35.86 52.13
N ALA A 568 -17.07 35.45 53.23
CA ALA A 568 -18.47 35.06 53.25
C ALA A 568 -19.34 36.21 53.73
N ALA A 569 -20.45 36.49 53.05
CA ALA A 569 -21.39 37.55 53.43
C ALA A 569 -22.05 37.31 54.81
N HIS A 570 -22.05 36.06 55.29
CA HIS A 570 -22.40 35.72 56.67
C HIS A 570 -21.57 34.54 57.23
N ARG A 571 -21.95 33.29 56.94
CA ARG A 571 -21.26 32.07 57.42
C ARG A 571 -21.56 30.85 56.54
N TRP A 572 -20.53 30.22 55.97
CA TRP A 572 -20.68 28.96 55.25
C TRP A 572 -20.66 27.71 56.17
N PRO A 573 -21.61 26.76 56.01
CA PRO A 573 -21.48 25.42 56.57
C PRO A 573 -20.48 24.61 55.74
N MET A 574 -19.29 24.35 56.30
CA MET A 574 -18.20 23.66 55.63
C MET A 574 -18.23 22.14 55.85
N SER A 575 -18.01 21.37 54.78
CA SER A 575 -17.87 19.92 54.83
C SER A 575 -16.57 19.47 55.49
N LYS A 576 -16.48 18.17 55.84
CA LYS A 576 -15.18 17.51 56.00
C LYS A 576 -14.44 17.46 54.66
N PRO A 577 -13.10 17.41 54.62
CA PRO A 577 -12.36 17.37 53.37
C PRO A 577 -12.70 16.15 52.49
N SER A 578 -13.14 16.38 51.25
CA SER A 578 -13.39 15.34 50.24
C SER A 578 -12.96 15.78 48.83
N LEU A 579 -13.02 14.86 47.87
CA LEU A 579 -12.68 15.10 46.47
C LEU A 579 -13.83 15.81 45.72
N VAL A 580 -13.50 16.52 44.64
CA VAL A 580 -14.50 17.05 43.67
C VAL A 580 -15.37 15.93 43.11
N THR A 581 -14.75 14.80 42.79
CA THR A 581 -15.34 13.56 42.30
C THR A 581 -15.55 12.58 43.46
N GLU A 582 -16.77 12.08 43.64
CA GLU A 582 -17.11 11.16 44.75
C GLU A 582 -17.46 9.73 44.25
N SER A 583 -17.06 9.41 43.01
CA SER A 583 -17.07 8.09 42.41
C SER A 583 -15.62 7.61 42.19
N ASN A 584 -15.34 6.37 42.62
CA ASN A 584 -14.02 5.75 42.85
C ASN A 584 -12.85 6.17 41.92
N ASP A 585 -11.76 6.60 42.56
CA ASP A 585 -10.32 6.57 42.20
C ASP A 585 -9.88 6.75 40.73
N LEU A 586 -9.00 7.75 40.43
CA LEU A 586 -7.78 7.59 39.58
C LEU A 586 -6.76 8.80 39.63
N ARG A 587 -5.79 8.92 38.69
CA ARG A 587 -4.34 9.06 39.00
C ARG A 587 -3.47 10.04 38.12
N TRP A 588 -2.58 10.94 38.66
CA TRP A 588 -1.47 11.73 37.98
C TRP A 588 -0.03 11.55 38.48
N GLY A 589 0.94 11.49 37.57
CA GLY A 589 2.37 11.62 37.90
C GLY A 589 3.28 11.12 36.78
N ASP A 590 4.25 10.25 37.11
CA ASP A 590 4.82 9.31 36.12
C ASP A 590 4.00 8.01 36.08
N TYR A 591 4.41 7.03 35.26
CA TYR A 591 3.64 5.80 35.05
C TYR A 591 3.27 5.05 36.36
N ASP A 592 4.08 5.14 37.42
CA ASP A 592 3.72 4.62 38.74
C ASP A 592 3.00 5.67 39.62
N SER A 593 3.60 6.86 39.71
CA SER A 593 3.30 7.89 40.72
C SER A 593 2.13 8.80 40.38
N HIS A 594 1.61 8.73 39.16
CA HIS A 594 0.31 8.11 38.95
C HIS A 594 -0.75 8.32 40.05
N ASP A 595 -1.07 9.48 40.62
CA ASP A 595 -2.04 9.64 41.72
C ASP A 595 -2.55 11.11 41.87
N ILE A 596 -3.62 11.60 41.21
CA ILE A 596 -3.98 13.06 41.26
C ILE A 596 -4.84 13.36 42.47
N GLU A 597 -5.84 12.52 42.69
CA GLU A 597 -6.76 12.59 43.82
C GLU A 597 -5.99 12.29 45.11
N ARG A 598 -5.06 11.33 45.05
CA ARG A 598 -4.13 11.03 46.15
C ARG A 598 -2.99 12.05 46.26
N TYR A 599 -2.50 12.70 45.20
CA TYR A 599 -1.51 13.80 45.31
C TYR A 599 -2.15 15.07 45.89
N THR A 600 -3.34 15.48 45.45
CA THR A 600 -4.05 16.63 46.04
C THR A 600 -4.44 16.34 47.48
N ARG A 601 -4.93 15.13 47.79
CA ARG A 601 -5.21 14.69 49.17
C ARG A 601 -3.94 14.66 50.04
N ALA A 602 -2.84 14.11 49.54
CA ALA A 602 -1.56 14.10 50.26
C ALA A 602 -1.05 15.53 50.47
N LYS A 603 -1.02 16.37 49.43
CA LYS A 603 -0.57 17.76 49.53
C LYS A 603 -1.48 18.66 50.35
N PHE A 604 -2.78 18.40 50.39
CA PHE A 604 -3.67 19.03 51.35
C PHE A 604 -3.24 18.68 52.77
N MET A 605 -3.13 17.39 53.12
CA MET A 605 -2.75 16.97 54.47
C MET A 605 -1.33 17.44 54.85
N ASP A 606 -0.36 17.34 53.95
CA ASP A 606 1.00 17.87 54.12
C ASP A 606 0.92 19.37 54.47
N TYR A 607 0.33 20.19 53.59
CA TYR A 607 0.37 21.65 53.71
C TYR A 607 -0.57 22.23 54.78
N THR A 608 -1.60 21.50 55.24
CA THR A 608 -2.44 21.93 56.38
C THR A 608 -1.89 21.49 57.74
N THR A 609 -0.86 20.62 57.78
CA THR A 609 -0.21 20.18 59.03
C THR A 609 1.25 20.65 59.17
N ASP A 610 1.88 21.07 58.06
CA ASP A 610 3.21 21.67 58.03
C ASP A 610 3.21 23.15 58.47
N ASN A 611 3.86 23.44 59.59
CA ASN A 611 4.06 24.81 60.11
C ASN A 611 4.85 25.74 59.18
N MET A 612 5.51 25.25 58.12
CA MET A 612 6.17 26.07 57.10
C MET A 612 5.20 26.55 55.99
N SER A 613 3.98 26.04 55.94
CA SER A 613 2.95 26.41 54.97
C SER A 613 1.90 27.32 55.63
N MET A 614 1.73 28.54 55.11
CA MET A 614 0.87 29.57 55.74
C MET A 614 -0.45 29.74 54.98
N TYR A 615 -1.56 29.45 55.66
CA TYR A 615 -2.92 29.65 55.15
C TYR A 615 -3.74 30.56 56.09
N PRO A 616 -4.60 31.46 55.58
CA PRO A 616 -5.42 32.33 56.42
C PRO A 616 -6.51 31.60 57.23
N SER A 617 -6.92 30.41 56.77
CA SER A 617 -8.01 29.61 57.34
C SER A 617 -7.65 28.11 57.35
N PRO A 618 -8.16 27.33 58.33
CA PRO A 618 -8.00 25.87 58.34
C PRO A 618 -8.92 25.18 57.31
N THR A 619 -9.94 25.88 56.81
CA THR A 619 -10.82 25.43 55.73
C THR A 619 -10.33 25.98 54.40
N GLY A 620 -10.28 25.13 53.37
CA GLY A 620 -9.88 25.53 52.01
C GLY A 620 -9.86 24.34 51.05
N VAL A 621 -9.34 24.55 49.83
CA VAL A 621 -9.23 23.53 48.78
C VAL A 621 -7.87 23.58 48.07
N VAL A 622 -7.29 22.41 47.79
CA VAL A 622 -6.06 22.25 47.00
C VAL A 622 -6.43 21.65 45.65
N ILE A 623 -6.24 22.44 44.59
CA ILE A 623 -6.44 22.05 43.19
C ILE A 623 -5.11 21.57 42.61
N GLY A 624 -5.10 20.40 41.97
CA GLY A 624 -3.94 19.84 41.26
C GLY A 624 -4.23 19.66 39.77
N ILE A 625 -3.22 19.93 38.94
CA ILE A 625 -3.30 19.75 37.48
C ILE A 625 -2.11 18.90 37.00
N ASP A 626 -2.41 17.79 36.35
CA ASP A 626 -1.49 16.97 35.54
C ASP A 626 -1.11 17.82 34.29
N LEU A 627 0.08 18.41 34.26
CA LEU A 627 0.57 19.13 33.07
C LEU A 627 1.22 18.21 32.03
N ALA A 628 1.65 17.01 32.43
CA ALA A 628 2.39 16.13 31.55
C ALA A 628 1.45 15.36 30.62
N TYR A 629 0.28 14.97 31.11
CA TYR A 629 -0.74 14.35 30.29
C TYR A 629 -2.25 14.77 30.51
N ASN A 630 -2.53 15.91 31.16
CA ASN A 630 -3.80 16.71 31.12
C ASN A 630 -5.04 16.28 31.96
N LEU A 631 -4.93 15.58 33.08
CA LEU A 631 -6.01 15.58 34.11
C LEU A 631 -5.90 16.70 35.14
N HIS A 632 -6.93 16.79 35.99
CA HIS A 632 -7.01 17.65 37.15
C HIS A 632 -7.87 16.97 38.22
N SER A 633 -7.73 17.39 39.48
CA SER A 633 -8.70 17.14 40.55
C SER A 633 -8.48 18.16 41.67
N ALA A 634 -9.35 18.19 42.67
CA ALA A 634 -9.14 18.97 43.88
C ALA A 634 -9.65 18.23 45.12
N PHE A 635 -9.00 18.50 46.26
CA PHE A 635 -9.35 17.93 47.56
C PHE A 635 -9.41 19.06 48.59
N GLY A 636 -10.46 19.08 49.41
CA GLY A 636 -10.65 20.12 50.42
C GLY A 636 -12.06 20.18 51.01
N ASN A 637 -12.32 21.24 51.77
CA ASN A 637 -13.62 21.55 52.34
C ASN A 637 -14.53 22.20 51.29
N TRP A 638 -15.81 21.83 51.31
CA TRP A 638 -16.84 22.34 50.41
C TRP A 638 -17.96 23.02 51.18
N PHE A 639 -18.50 24.09 50.61
CA PHE A 639 -19.78 24.70 51.01
C PHE A 639 -20.81 24.52 49.88
N GLY A 640 -22.07 24.91 50.11
CA GLY A 640 -23.14 24.78 49.11
C GLY A 640 -22.74 25.36 47.75
N GLY A 641 -23.09 24.68 46.65
CA GLY A 641 -22.77 25.07 45.26
C GLY A 641 -21.29 24.95 44.85
N SER A 642 -20.34 25.24 45.75
CA SER A 642 -18.90 25.38 45.45
C SER A 642 -18.28 24.19 44.71
N LYS A 643 -18.68 22.96 45.05
CA LYS A 643 -18.18 21.72 44.45
C LYS A 643 -18.61 21.56 42.98
N GLU A 644 -19.83 21.95 42.65
CA GLU A 644 -20.38 21.89 41.29
C GLU A 644 -19.80 23.00 40.41
N LEU A 645 -19.72 24.24 40.94
CA LEU A 645 -19.07 25.35 40.22
C LEU A 645 -17.62 25.01 39.89
N LEU A 646 -16.84 24.49 40.85
CA LEU A 646 -15.43 24.18 40.59
C LEU A 646 -15.28 23.07 39.54
N ALA A 647 -16.16 22.05 39.55
CA ALA A 647 -16.16 21.01 38.52
C ALA A 647 -16.47 21.57 37.13
N GLN A 648 -17.43 22.48 37.00
CA GLN A 648 -17.76 23.14 35.73
C GLN A 648 -16.64 24.08 35.26
N ALA A 649 -16.14 24.93 36.16
CA ALA A 649 -15.07 25.89 35.90
C ALA A 649 -13.77 25.19 35.47
N MET A 650 -13.34 24.15 36.18
CA MET A 650 -12.13 23.40 35.83
C MET A 650 -12.27 22.67 34.48
N ASN A 651 -13.44 22.11 34.15
CA ASN A 651 -13.69 21.53 32.83
C ASN A 651 -13.65 22.59 31.69
N LYS A 652 -14.10 23.82 31.95
CA LYS A 652 -14.01 24.95 31.02
C LYS A 652 -12.56 25.43 30.84
N ILE A 653 -11.83 25.63 31.94
CA ILE A 653 -10.42 26.06 31.97
C ILE A 653 -9.53 25.02 31.27
N MET A 654 -9.69 23.73 31.59
CA MET A 654 -8.89 22.66 30.98
C MET A 654 -9.14 22.52 29.47
N LYS A 655 -10.26 23.01 28.93
CA LYS A 655 -10.50 23.07 27.47
C LYS A 655 -9.97 24.37 26.84
N SER A 656 -10.26 25.52 27.44
CA SER A 656 -10.12 26.85 26.80
C SER A 656 -8.93 27.70 27.22
N ASN A 657 -8.22 27.37 28.31
CA ASN A 657 -7.15 28.22 28.85
C ASN A 657 -5.98 28.43 27.84
N PRO A 658 -5.62 29.69 27.51
CA PRO A 658 -4.57 29.97 26.51
C PRO A 658 -3.17 29.47 26.90
N ALA A 659 -2.81 29.46 28.19
CA ALA A 659 -1.50 28.99 28.64
C ALA A 659 -1.37 27.45 28.52
N LEU A 660 -2.44 26.71 28.82
CA LEU A 660 -2.53 25.27 28.55
C LEU A 660 -2.54 24.96 27.05
N TYR A 661 -3.22 25.76 26.23
CA TYR A 661 -3.14 25.63 24.76
C TYR A 661 -1.69 25.81 24.26
N VAL A 662 -0.97 26.85 24.73
CA VAL A 662 0.43 27.08 24.39
C VAL A 662 1.35 25.94 24.88
N LEU A 663 1.04 25.29 26.00
CA LEU A 663 1.75 24.07 26.43
C LEU A 663 1.52 22.92 25.44
N ARG A 664 0.26 22.62 25.12
CA ARG A 664 -0.14 21.55 24.19
C ARG A 664 0.45 21.74 22.80
N ASP A 665 0.39 22.96 22.26
CA ASP A 665 1.02 23.34 20.99
C ASP A 665 2.54 23.08 20.99
N ARG A 666 3.24 23.48 22.06
CA ARG A 666 4.69 23.22 22.20
C ARG A 666 5.02 21.74 22.36
N ILE A 667 4.18 20.96 23.01
CA ILE A 667 4.31 19.49 23.10
C ILE A 667 4.11 18.87 21.71
N ARG A 668 3.02 19.20 21.01
CA ARG A 668 2.73 18.73 19.63
C ARG A 668 3.88 19.06 18.66
N LYS A 669 4.37 20.30 18.67
CA LYS A 669 5.53 20.75 17.87
C LYS A 669 6.85 20.10 18.29
N GLY A 670 7.07 19.87 19.59
CA GLY A 670 8.25 19.15 20.10
C GLY A 670 8.26 17.66 19.72
N LEU A 671 7.08 17.07 19.57
CA LEU A 671 6.88 15.71 19.07
C LEU A 671 6.80 15.63 17.54
N GLN A 672 6.58 16.74 16.83
CA GLN A 672 6.22 16.76 15.39
C GLN A 672 5.03 15.84 15.10
N LEU A 673 4.07 15.81 16.01
CA LEU A 673 2.79 15.13 15.85
C LEU A 673 1.78 16.10 15.26
N TYR A 674 1.19 15.69 14.15
CA TYR A 674 0.11 16.39 13.48
C TYR A 674 -1.09 15.44 13.43
N SER A 675 -2.25 15.94 13.83
CA SER A 675 -3.52 15.32 13.47
C SER A 675 -3.76 15.54 11.97
N SER A 676 -4.38 14.56 11.31
CA SER A 676 -5.02 14.79 10.00
C SER A 676 -6.12 15.85 10.09
N GLU A 677 -6.74 15.93 11.26
CA GLU A 677 -7.81 16.86 11.62
C GLU A 677 -7.23 18.23 12.07
N PRO A 678 -7.77 19.36 11.57
CA PRO A 678 -7.37 20.68 12.04
C PRO A 678 -7.88 20.96 13.46
N THR A 679 -7.63 22.18 13.96
CA THR A 679 -8.09 22.61 15.29
C THR A 679 -9.58 22.93 15.37
N GLU A 680 -10.24 23.06 14.21
CA GLU A 680 -11.70 22.96 14.07
C GLU A 680 -12.02 21.50 13.71
N PRO A 681 -13.08 20.88 14.26
CA PRO A 681 -13.44 19.52 13.89
C PRO A 681 -13.77 19.46 12.39
N TYR A 682 -13.24 18.47 11.68
CA TYR A 682 -13.65 18.24 10.30
C TYR A 682 -15.16 18.02 10.23
N LEU A 683 -15.73 18.34 9.07
CA LEU A 683 -17.09 17.93 8.79
C LEU A 683 -17.18 16.41 8.67
N SER A 684 -17.83 15.81 9.64
CA SER A 684 -18.04 14.37 9.80
C SER A 684 -19.53 14.04 9.87
N SER A 685 -19.90 12.76 9.92
CA SER A 685 -21.29 12.36 10.15
C SER A 685 -21.83 12.78 11.52
N GLN A 686 -20.98 13.10 12.50
CA GLN A 686 -21.39 13.48 13.85
C GLN A 686 -21.77 14.95 13.96
N ASN A 687 -21.06 15.83 13.24
CA ASN A 687 -21.32 17.28 13.19
C ASN A 687 -21.94 17.74 11.86
N TYR A 688 -22.41 16.82 11.01
CA TYR A 688 -23.08 17.13 9.74
C TYR A 688 -24.30 18.08 9.89
N GLY A 689 -24.95 18.08 11.06
CA GLY A 689 -26.02 19.02 11.37
C GLY A 689 -25.58 20.49 11.43
N GLU A 690 -24.32 20.77 11.77
CA GLU A 690 -23.81 22.14 11.94
C GLU A 690 -23.83 22.95 10.63
N ILE A 691 -23.80 22.25 9.48
CA ILE A 691 -23.93 22.82 8.13
C ILE A 691 -25.18 23.69 7.98
N PHE A 692 -26.28 23.27 8.60
CA PHE A 692 -27.61 23.83 8.40
C PHE A 692 -28.03 24.83 9.49
N ASN A 693 -27.09 25.17 10.39
CA ASN A 693 -27.27 26.20 11.41
C ASN A 693 -27.57 27.58 10.80
N ASN A 694 -27.92 28.55 11.66
CA ASN A 694 -28.18 29.92 11.22
C ASN A 694 -26.93 30.69 10.71
N GLN A 695 -25.74 30.10 10.81
CA GLN A 695 -24.50 30.67 10.27
C GLN A 695 -24.41 30.50 8.74
N LEU A 696 -23.65 31.37 8.08
CA LEU A 696 -23.47 31.35 6.62
C LEU A 696 -22.18 30.60 6.29
N ILE A 697 -22.33 29.34 5.87
CA ILE A 697 -21.22 28.40 5.59
C ILE A 697 -21.08 28.22 4.08
N TRP A 698 -19.84 28.18 3.58
CA TRP A 698 -19.50 27.89 2.19
C TRP A 698 -18.53 26.71 2.10
N PHE A 699 -18.86 25.73 1.26
CA PHE A 699 -17.88 24.80 0.71
C PHE A 699 -17.10 25.50 -0.40
N VAL A 700 -15.79 25.22 -0.50
CA VAL A 700 -14.92 25.66 -1.59
C VAL A 700 -14.17 24.44 -2.13
N ASP A 701 -14.40 24.08 -3.38
CA ASP A 701 -13.60 23.06 -4.09
C ASP A 701 -12.62 23.73 -5.07
N ASP A 702 -11.34 23.35 -4.97
CA ASP A 702 -10.25 23.78 -5.85
C ASP A 702 -9.81 22.71 -6.87
N THR A 703 -10.39 21.51 -6.83
CA THR A 703 -10.04 20.35 -7.67
C THR A 703 -10.15 20.67 -9.17
N ASN A 704 -11.18 21.42 -9.56
CA ASN A 704 -11.45 21.75 -10.96
C ASN A 704 -10.84 23.08 -11.43
N VAL A 705 -10.01 23.74 -10.61
CA VAL A 705 -9.45 25.06 -10.93
C VAL A 705 -8.35 24.98 -11.99
N TYR A 706 -7.41 24.04 -11.86
CA TYR A 706 -6.34 23.82 -12.84
C TYR A 706 -6.45 22.44 -13.48
N ARG A 707 -7.09 22.40 -14.65
CA ARG A 707 -7.34 21.19 -15.44
C ARG A 707 -6.44 21.16 -16.67
N VAL A 708 -5.94 19.98 -17.04
CA VAL A 708 -5.06 19.77 -18.20
C VAL A 708 -5.54 18.62 -19.06
N THR A 709 -5.33 18.73 -20.37
CA THR A 709 -5.26 17.57 -21.27
C THR A 709 -3.80 17.13 -21.39
N ILE A 710 -3.56 15.82 -21.41
CA ILE A 710 -2.23 15.23 -21.40
C ILE A 710 -2.02 14.48 -22.72
N HIS A 711 -0.95 14.80 -23.44
CA HIS A 711 -0.44 13.98 -24.53
C HIS A 711 0.88 13.35 -24.08
N LYS A 712 0.90 12.02 -24.00
CA LYS A 712 2.10 11.23 -23.69
C LYS A 712 2.54 10.48 -24.95
N THR A 713 3.81 10.60 -25.31
CA THR A 713 4.44 9.83 -26.39
C THR A 713 4.90 8.45 -25.92
N PHE A 714 5.24 7.56 -26.86
CA PHE A 714 5.82 6.25 -26.54
C PHE A 714 7.14 6.37 -25.76
N GLU A 715 8.01 7.34 -26.11
CA GLU A 715 9.28 7.58 -25.39
C GLU A 715 9.06 8.06 -23.94
N GLY A 716 7.83 8.38 -23.56
CA GLY A 716 7.46 8.84 -22.23
C GLY A 716 7.46 10.35 -22.07
N ASN A 717 7.67 11.14 -23.13
CA ASN A 717 7.54 12.60 -23.08
C ASN A 717 6.07 12.97 -22.82
N LEU A 718 5.81 13.63 -21.69
CA LEU A 718 4.49 14.19 -21.36
C LEU A 718 4.44 15.67 -21.71
N THR A 719 3.46 16.05 -22.54
CA THR A 719 3.09 17.44 -22.78
C THR A 719 1.68 17.70 -22.26
N THR A 720 1.47 18.84 -21.61
CA THR A 720 0.19 19.18 -20.96
C THR A 720 -0.34 20.49 -21.50
N LYS A 721 -1.56 20.50 -22.03
CA LYS A 721 -2.26 21.72 -22.45
C LYS A 721 -3.32 22.06 -21.39
N PRO A 722 -3.28 23.25 -20.74
CA PRO A 722 -4.31 23.64 -19.81
C PRO A 722 -5.64 23.86 -20.53
N ILE A 723 -6.74 23.57 -19.84
CA ILE A 723 -8.11 23.86 -20.29
C ILE A 723 -8.80 24.78 -19.26
N ASN A 724 -9.99 25.28 -19.59
CA ASN A 724 -10.76 26.09 -18.64
C ASN A 724 -11.12 25.27 -17.39
N GLY A 725 -10.90 25.88 -16.24
CA GLY A 725 -11.29 25.36 -14.93
C GLY A 725 -12.42 26.18 -14.32
N ALA A 726 -12.81 25.82 -13.10
CA ALA A 726 -13.70 26.62 -12.28
C ALA A 726 -13.41 26.42 -10.79
N ILE A 727 -13.61 27.46 -9.99
CA ILE A 727 -13.76 27.37 -8.54
C ILE A 727 -15.24 27.12 -8.26
N PHE A 728 -15.54 26.15 -7.40
CA PHE A 728 -16.90 25.81 -7.00
C PHE A 728 -17.11 26.25 -5.55
N ILE A 729 -17.90 27.31 -5.33
CA ILE A 729 -18.21 27.85 -4.00
C ILE A 729 -19.70 27.64 -3.73
N PHE A 730 -20.06 26.81 -2.76
CA PHE A 730 -21.43 26.34 -2.58
C PHE A 730 -21.94 26.58 -1.16
N ASN A 731 -23.10 27.21 -1.03
CA ASN A 731 -23.84 27.33 0.21
C ASN A 731 -24.82 26.14 0.35
N PRO A 732 -24.54 25.16 1.23
CA PRO A 732 -25.35 23.95 1.36
C PRO A 732 -26.72 24.18 2.01
N ARG A 733 -26.92 25.30 2.72
CA ARG A 733 -28.20 25.64 3.36
C ARG A 733 -29.18 26.30 2.39
N THR A 734 -28.69 27.09 1.43
CA THR A 734 -29.53 27.77 0.43
C THR A 734 -29.52 27.11 -0.94
N GLY A 735 -28.62 26.15 -1.17
CA GLY A 735 -28.37 25.56 -2.49
C GLY A 735 -27.64 26.49 -3.46
N GLN A 736 -27.21 27.69 -3.01
CA GLN A 736 -26.60 28.69 -3.89
C GLN A 736 -25.17 28.30 -4.29
N LEU A 737 -24.94 28.18 -5.59
CA LEU A 737 -23.63 27.92 -6.19
C LEU A 737 -23.07 29.17 -6.87
N PHE A 738 -21.91 29.64 -6.42
CA PHE A 738 -21.06 30.58 -7.14
C PHE A 738 -19.97 29.79 -7.89
N LEU A 739 -20.15 29.65 -9.21
CA LEU A 739 -19.20 28.95 -10.09
C LEU A 739 -18.30 29.96 -10.81
N LYS A 740 -17.11 30.25 -10.25
CA LYS A 740 -16.16 31.19 -10.88
C LYS A 740 -15.32 30.47 -11.92
N VAL A 741 -15.66 30.64 -13.19
CA VAL A 741 -14.89 30.08 -14.32
C VAL A 741 -13.51 30.73 -14.41
N ILE A 742 -12.46 29.89 -14.53
CA ILE A 742 -11.05 30.27 -14.62
C ILE A 742 -10.57 29.97 -16.04
N HIS A 743 -10.42 31.03 -16.84
CA HIS A 743 -10.05 30.93 -18.24
C HIS A 743 -8.56 30.60 -18.45
N THR A 744 -8.24 29.84 -19.51
CA THR A 744 -6.87 29.40 -19.85
C THR A 744 -5.83 30.52 -19.90
N SER A 745 -6.21 31.75 -20.23
CA SER A 745 -5.32 32.92 -20.28
C SER A 745 -4.62 33.22 -18.94
N ILE A 746 -5.22 32.86 -17.81
CA ILE A 746 -4.63 33.04 -16.46
C ILE A 746 -3.34 32.21 -16.28
N TRP A 747 -3.19 31.14 -17.05
CA TRP A 747 -2.01 30.27 -17.02
C TRP A 747 -0.91 30.69 -18.01
N ALA A 748 -1.18 31.65 -18.91
CA ALA A 748 -0.25 32.05 -19.96
C ALA A 748 1.01 32.72 -19.38
N GLY A 749 2.19 32.27 -19.81
CA GLY A 749 3.49 32.74 -19.32
C GLY A 749 3.86 32.33 -17.89
N GLN A 750 2.93 31.76 -17.12
CA GLN A 750 3.11 31.43 -15.71
C GLN A 750 3.84 30.09 -15.49
N LYS A 751 4.46 29.93 -14.32
CA LYS A 751 5.18 28.71 -13.90
C LYS A 751 4.65 28.21 -12.55
N ARG A 752 4.82 26.90 -12.28
CA ARG A 752 4.27 26.21 -11.08
C ARG A 752 2.74 26.35 -10.96
N LEU A 753 2.04 26.11 -12.06
CA LEU A 753 0.59 26.35 -12.20
C LEU A 753 -0.27 25.70 -11.11
N GLY A 754 0.06 24.48 -10.67
CA GLY A 754 -0.64 23.81 -9.56
C GLY A 754 -0.50 24.48 -8.18
N GLN A 755 0.53 25.32 -7.96
CA GLN A 755 0.61 26.19 -6.78
C GLN A 755 -0.18 27.49 -7.02
N LEU A 756 -0.04 28.09 -8.21
CA LEU A 756 -0.78 29.30 -8.60
C LEU A 756 -2.30 29.11 -8.54
N ALA A 757 -2.79 27.92 -8.88
CA ALA A 757 -4.21 27.55 -8.77
C ALA A 757 -4.77 27.76 -7.35
N LYS A 758 -4.05 27.33 -6.31
CA LYS A 758 -4.47 27.49 -4.91
C LYS A 758 -4.47 28.96 -4.49
N TRP A 759 -3.47 29.73 -4.92
CA TRP A 759 -3.45 31.18 -4.70
C TRP A 759 -4.60 31.90 -5.40
N LYS A 760 -4.90 31.57 -6.67
CA LYS A 760 -6.04 32.14 -7.39
C LYS A 760 -7.40 31.72 -6.82
N THR A 761 -7.50 30.52 -6.26
CA THR A 761 -8.68 30.10 -5.50
C THR A 761 -8.88 30.99 -4.27
N ALA A 762 -7.84 31.17 -3.44
CA ALA A 762 -7.92 32.01 -2.24
C ALA A 762 -8.20 33.49 -2.57
N GLU A 763 -7.58 34.03 -3.63
CA GLU A 763 -7.78 35.39 -4.12
C GLU A 763 -9.23 35.65 -4.55
N GLU A 764 -9.80 34.76 -5.35
CA GLU A 764 -11.19 34.87 -5.85
C GLU A 764 -12.24 34.60 -4.74
N VAL A 765 -11.96 33.70 -3.81
CA VAL A 765 -12.81 33.46 -2.62
C VAL A 765 -12.80 34.67 -1.68
N ALA A 766 -11.64 35.29 -1.44
CA ALA A 766 -11.54 36.50 -0.64
C ALA A 766 -12.22 37.71 -1.31
N ALA A 767 -12.08 37.85 -2.63
CA ALA A 767 -12.77 38.85 -3.42
C ALA A 767 -14.31 38.70 -3.34
N LEU A 768 -14.83 37.48 -3.46
CA LEU A 768 -16.25 37.17 -3.29
C LEU A 768 -16.73 37.46 -1.86
N LYS A 769 -15.97 37.07 -0.83
CA LYS A 769 -16.29 37.35 0.58
C LYS A 769 -16.42 38.86 0.85
N ASN A 770 -15.55 39.66 0.23
CA ASN A 770 -15.44 41.09 0.50
C ASN A 770 -16.27 41.96 -0.48
N ASN A 771 -16.95 41.36 -1.48
CA ASN A 771 -17.61 42.06 -2.59
C ASN A 771 -16.70 43.05 -3.37
N VAL A 772 -15.41 42.73 -3.51
CA VAL A 772 -14.44 43.56 -4.25
C VAL A 772 -14.05 42.89 -5.56
N SER A 773 -13.96 43.66 -6.65
CA SER A 773 -13.44 43.14 -7.93
C SER A 773 -11.94 42.84 -7.82
N THR A 774 -11.51 41.64 -8.22
CA THR A 774 -10.08 41.25 -8.24
C THR A 774 -9.21 42.17 -9.10
N SER A 775 -9.80 42.88 -10.06
CA SER A 775 -9.10 43.90 -10.87
C SER A 775 -8.78 45.20 -10.14
N ALA A 776 -9.34 45.43 -8.95
CA ALA A 776 -9.19 46.67 -8.18
C ALA A 776 -8.20 46.55 -6.99
N LEU A 777 -7.56 45.39 -6.81
CA LEU A 777 -6.65 45.13 -5.69
C LEU A 777 -5.19 45.04 -6.17
N THR A 778 -4.27 45.72 -5.47
CA THR A 778 -2.82 45.60 -5.70
C THR A 778 -2.25 44.31 -5.10
N GLN A 779 -1.07 43.87 -5.57
CA GLN A 779 -0.39 42.70 -4.98
C GLN A 779 -0.05 42.87 -3.48
N SER A 780 0.11 44.10 -3.01
CA SER A 780 0.22 44.45 -1.59
C SER A 780 -1.08 44.14 -0.84
N GLU A 781 -2.21 44.70 -1.28
CA GLU A 781 -3.50 44.50 -0.61
C GLU A 781 -3.95 43.04 -0.66
N ILE A 782 -3.73 42.32 -1.76
CA ILE A 782 -3.99 40.88 -1.86
C ILE A 782 -3.17 40.10 -0.80
N ARG A 783 -1.91 40.47 -0.59
CA ARG A 783 -1.05 39.85 0.43
C ARG A 783 -1.52 40.16 1.85
N ASP A 784 -1.95 41.38 2.11
CA ASP A 784 -2.30 41.84 3.45
C ASP A 784 -3.71 41.42 3.87
N ILE A 785 -4.64 41.27 2.92
CA ILE A 785 -5.93 40.57 3.11
C ILE A 785 -5.70 39.10 3.50
N ILE A 786 -4.75 38.41 2.84
CA ILE A 786 -4.37 37.02 3.19
C ILE A 786 -3.69 36.92 4.56
N LEU A 787 -3.14 38.03 5.08
CA LEU A 787 -2.57 38.13 6.42
C LEU A 787 -3.57 38.61 7.50
N GLY A 788 -4.84 38.87 7.13
CA GLY A 788 -5.93 39.12 8.06
C GLY A 788 -6.22 40.60 8.37
N ALA A 789 -5.77 41.54 7.53
CA ALA A 789 -6.17 42.95 7.66
C ALA A 789 -7.62 43.17 7.17
N GLU A 790 -8.44 43.85 7.96
CA GLU A 790 -9.80 44.26 7.56
C GLU A 790 -9.79 45.57 6.76
N ILE A 791 -10.60 45.64 5.70
CA ILE A 791 -10.87 46.86 4.93
C ILE A 791 -12.34 47.23 5.14
N THR A 792 -12.62 48.47 5.53
CA THR A 792 -13.98 48.97 5.78
C THR A 792 -14.68 49.32 4.46
N PRO A 793 -15.80 48.67 4.09
CA PRO A 793 -16.49 48.95 2.82
C PRO A 793 -17.39 50.20 2.89
N PRO A 794 -17.55 50.98 1.80
CA PRO A 794 -18.47 52.11 1.74
C PRO A 794 -19.94 51.72 1.93
N SER A 795 -20.64 52.40 2.84
CA SER A 795 -21.93 51.98 3.38
C SER A 795 -23.15 52.49 2.60
N GLN A 796 -23.44 51.96 1.40
CA GLN A 796 -24.69 52.27 0.67
C GLN A 796 -25.47 51.07 0.10
N GLN A 797 -24.86 49.93 -0.23
CA GLN A 797 -25.59 48.82 -0.88
C GLN A 797 -26.59 48.06 0.00
N ARG A 798 -26.59 48.23 1.33
CA ARG A 798 -27.50 47.48 2.23
C ARG A 798 -28.97 47.93 2.19
N GLN A 799 -29.30 49.10 1.64
CA GLN A 799 -30.70 49.56 1.57
C GLN A 799 -31.46 48.96 0.39
N GLN A 800 -30.82 48.78 -0.78
CA GLN A 800 -31.48 48.26 -1.99
C GLN A 800 -31.89 46.78 -1.90
N ILE A 801 -31.22 45.98 -1.07
CA ILE A 801 -31.55 44.57 -0.87
C ILE A 801 -32.86 44.39 -0.09
N ALA A 802 -33.13 45.28 0.87
CA ALA A 802 -34.33 45.24 1.72
C ALA A 802 -35.65 45.54 0.98
N GLU A 803 -35.58 46.13 -0.23
CA GLU A 803 -36.76 46.36 -1.07
C GLU A 803 -37.06 45.16 -1.99
N MET A 804 -36.03 44.46 -2.49
CA MET A 804 -36.24 43.24 -3.30
C MET A 804 -36.83 42.08 -2.49
N GLU A 805 -36.46 41.90 -1.22
CA GLU A 805 -37.03 40.83 -0.38
C GLU A 805 -38.56 40.92 -0.19
N LYS A 806 -39.16 42.12 -0.37
CA LYS A 806 -40.61 42.31 -0.26
C LYS A 806 -41.42 41.78 -1.46
N GLN A 807 -40.79 41.51 -2.60
CA GLN A 807 -41.49 41.01 -3.81
C GLN A 807 -41.49 39.48 -3.95
N VAL A 808 -40.61 38.75 -3.26
CA VAL A 808 -40.44 37.29 -3.47
C VAL A 808 -41.49 36.44 -2.73
N LYS A 809 -42.18 36.98 -1.71
CA LYS A 809 -43.13 36.21 -0.88
C LYS A 809 -44.57 36.19 -1.43
N LYS A 810 -44.82 35.56 -2.59
CA LYS A 810 -46.21 35.26 -3.01
C LYS A 810 -46.49 34.15 -4.06
N SER A 811 -45.92 32.95 -3.94
CA SER A 811 -46.56 31.72 -4.51
C SER A 811 -45.88 30.39 -4.12
N THR A 812 -46.28 29.75 -3.02
CA THR A 812 -46.02 28.30 -2.84
C THR A 812 -47.03 27.66 -1.87
N GLN A 813 -48.01 26.94 -2.42
CA GLN A 813 -48.71 25.85 -1.74
C GLN A 813 -48.98 24.76 -2.79
N LEU A 814 -48.48 23.56 -2.53
CA LEU A 814 -48.75 22.34 -3.30
C LEU A 814 -49.63 21.45 -2.43
N THR A 815 -50.79 21.05 -2.95
CA THR A 815 -51.71 20.10 -2.30
C THR A 815 -51.73 18.79 -3.09
N ALA A 816 -51.76 17.66 -2.38
CA ALA A 816 -51.88 16.35 -2.99
C ALA A 816 -53.31 16.11 -3.51
N VAL A 817 -53.43 15.39 -4.63
CA VAL A 817 -54.73 15.07 -5.24
C VAL A 817 -55.23 13.71 -4.74
N THR A 818 -56.25 13.71 -3.88
CA THR A 818 -57.13 12.57 -3.64
C THR A 818 -58.16 12.47 -4.77
N THR A 819 -58.27 11.33 -5.43
CA THR A 819 -59.35 11.08 -6.40
C THR A 819 -60.45 10.25 -5.73
N LYS A 820 -61.71 10.71 -5.86
CA LYS A 820 -62.92 9.96 -5.50
C LYS A 820 -63.53 9.34 -6.75
N THR A 821 -63.87 8.07 -6.67
CA THR A 821 -64.64 7.36 -7.71
C THR A 821 -65.63 6.39 -7.06
N THR A 822 -66.81 6.25 -7.65
CA THR A 822 -67.84 5.29 -7.24
C THR A 822 -67.91 4.13 -8.21
N ASP A 823 -68.03 2.91 -7.68
CA ASP A 823 -68.35 1.72 -8.49
C ASP A 823 -69.84 1.71 -8.91
N VAL A 824 -70.23 0.82 -9.82
CA VAL A 824 -71.58 0.70 -10.43
C VAL A 824 -72.69 0.35 -9.40
N HIS A 825 -72.33 0.15 -8.13
CA HIS A 825 -73.25 -0.04 -7.00
C HIS A 825 -73.18 1.08 -5.93
N GLY A 826 -72.59 2.24 -6.27
CA GLY A 826 -72.77 3.50 -5.52
C GLY A 826 -71.90 3.71 -4.27
N ASN A 827 -70.95 2.83 -3.98
CA ASN A 827 -70.00 3.00 -2.87
C ASN A 827 -68.79 3.86 -3.30
N GLU A 828 -68.41 4.84 -2.47
CA GLU A 828 -67.23 5.70 -2.69
C GLU A 828 -65.90 4.99 -2.37
N ILE A 829 -64.92 5.15 -3.25
CA ILE A 829 -63.51 4.79 -2.99
C ILE A 829 -62.64 6.05 -3.10
N ASN A 830 -61.75 6.24 -2.13
CA ASN A 830 -60.71 7.27 -2.14
C ASN A 830 -59.35 6.61 -2.44
N VAL A 831 -58.60 7.12 -3.42
CA VAL A 831 -57.23 6.65 -3.72
C VAL A 831 -56.21 7.77 -3.54
N VAL A 832 -55.08 7.43 -2.91
CA VAL A 832 -53.87 8.27 -2.77
C VAL A 832 -52.67 7.43 -3.19
N THR A 833 -51.84 7.93 -4.10
CA THR A 833 -50.74 7.17 -4.69
C THR A 833 -49.40 7.80 -4.37
N THR A 834 -48.44 6.99 -3.90
CA THR A 834 -47.02 7.36 -3.81
C THR A 834 -46.17 6.21 -4.36
N ASN A 835 -45.09 6.56 -5.06
CA ASN A 835 -44.22 5.66 -5.83
C ASN A 835 -43.44 4.63 -4.96
N PRO A 836 -42.79 3.60 -5.55
CA PRO A 836 -42.95 3.02 -6.89
C PRO A 836 -43.20 1.48 -6.86
N TYR A 837 -43.48 0.85 -8.00
CA TYR A 837 -43.47 -0.61 -8.13
C TYR A 837 -42.65 -1.10 -9.34
N GLU A 838 -41.32 -1.03 -9.24
CA GLU A 838 -40.47 -2.01 -9.91
C GLU A 838 -40.59 -3.33 -9.14
N ASN A 839 -41.39 -4.29 -9.63
CA ASN A 839 -41.20 -5.72 -9.38
C ASN A 839 -42.19 -6.56 -10.22
N ASP A 840 -41.94 -6.62 -11.53
CA ASP A 840 -42.32 -7.81 -12.31
C ASP A 840 -41.30 -8.03 -13.46
N PRO A 841 -40.20 -8.77 -13.21
CA PRO A 841 -39.06 -8.88 -14.12
C PRO A 841 -39.33 -9.87 -15.26
N PHE A 842 -40.24 -9.53 -16.18
CA PHE A 842 -40.64 -10.39 -17.31
C PHE A 842 -39.59 -10.44 -18.44
N ALA A 843 -38.40 -10.94 -18.11
CA ALA A 843 -37.21 -10.94 -18.96
C ALA A 843 -37.25 -12.01 -20.07
N SER A 844 -37.63 -11.62 -21.30
CA SER A 844 -37.47 -12.50 -22.48
C SER A 844 -37.24 -11.82 -23.84
N LYS A 845 -37.01 -10.50 -23.89
CA LYS A 845 -36.52 -9.79 -25.10
C LYS A 845 -35.37 -8.85 -24.74
N THR A 846 -34.32 -8.84 -25.57
CA THR A 846 -33.11 -8.03 -25.34
C THR A 846 -33.43 -6.54 -25.50
N ASP A 847 -33.57 -5.81 -24.40
CA ASP A 847 -33.90 -4.40 -24.51
C ASP A 847 -32.81 -3.62 -25.24
N TRP A 848 -33.23 -2.90 -26.28
CA TRP A 848 -32.40 -2.02 -27.07
C TRP A 848 -32.44 -0.58 -26.54
N ARG A 849 -33.43 -0.20 -25.73
CA ARG A 849 -33.59 1.15 -25.17
C ARG A 849 -32.49 1.45 -24.14
N VAL A 850 -32.28 0.56 -23.17
CA VAL A 850 -31.14 0.68 -22.22
C VAL A 850 -29.79 0.80 -22.95
N ARG A 851 -29.58 0.04 -24.03
CA ARG A 851 -28.35 0.15 -24.84
C ARG A 851 -28.25 1.45 -25.64
N ALA A 852 -29.35 1.92 -26.22
CA ALA A 852 -29.39 3.22 -26.90
C ALA A 852 -29.03 4.37 -25.93
N ILE A 853 -29.64 4.40 -24.73
CA ILE A 853 -29.31 5.36 -23.67
C ILE A 853 -27.86 5.23 -23.20
N SER A 854 -27.32 4.00 -23.16
CA SER A 854 -25.89 3.78 -22.85
C SER A 854 -24.95 4.24 -23.96
N SER A 855 -25.37 4.16 -25.24
CA SER A 855 -24.53 4.50 -26.40
C SER A 855 -24.29 6.01 -26.56
N THR A 856 -25.24 6.87 -26.17
CA THR A 856 -25.04 8.34 -26.23
C THR A 856 -23.84 8.80 -25.40
N ASN A 857 -23.48 8.06 -24.35
CA ASN A 857 -22.32 8.30 -23.49
C ASN A 857 -20.97 7.88 -24.10
N LEU A 858 -20.93 7.30 -25.30
CA LEU A 858 -19.68 6.91 -26.00
C LEU A 858 -18.73 8.11 -26.21
N HIS A 859 -19.28 9.32 -26.40
CA HIS A 859 -18.50 10.55 -26.54
C HIS A 859 -17.64 10.88 -25.31
N LEU A 860 -17.92 10.32 -24.14
CA LEU A 860 -17.11 10.49 -22.93
C LEU A 860 -15.81 9.66 -22.99
N ARG A 861 -15.86 8.48 -23.61
CA ARG A 861 -14.71 7.56 -23.71
C ARG A 861 -13.60 8.10 -24.61
N VAL A 862 -13.99 8.90 -25.60
CA VAL A 862 -13.11 9.68 -26.50
C VAL A 862 -12.10 10.59 -25.75
N ASN A 863 -12.34 10.94 -24.49
CA ASN A 863 -11.38 11.72 -23.69
C ASN A 863 -10.14 10.91 -23.26
N HIS A 864 -10.24 9.58 -23.25
CA HIS A 864 -9.19 8.66 -22.79
C HIS A 864 -8.91 7.58 -23.85
N ILE A 865 -8.17 7.97 -24.88
CA ILE A 865 -7.76 7.08 -25.97
C ILE A 865 -6.32 6.60 -25.71
N TYR A 866 -6.14 5.29 -25.65
CA TYR A 866 -4.85 4.61 -25.62
C TYR A 866 -4.52 4.05 -27.01
N VAL A 867 -3.26 4.09 -27.41
CA VAL A 867 -2.77 3.49 -28.64
C VAL A 867 -1.64 2.54 -28.30
N ASN A 868 -1.82 1.27 -28.65
CA ASN A 868 -0.95 0.15 -28.30
C ASN A 868 -0.12 -0.21 -29.54
N SER A 869 0.98 0.52 -29.71
CA SER A 869 1.99 0.36 -30.76
C SER A 869 3.23 -0.35 -30.21
N GLU A 870 3.95 -1.04 -31.08
CA GLU A 870 5.28 -1.57 -30.82
C GLU A 870 6.36 -0.62 -31.38
N ASP A 871 7.64 -0.92 -31.12
CA ASP A 871 8.78 -0.10 -31.53
C ASP A 871 8.86 0.08 -33.06
N MET A 872 9.55 1.14 -33.50
CA MET A 872 9.68 1.46 -34.92
C MET A 872 10.62 0.48 -35.66
N ASN A 873 10.04 -0.47 -36.40
CA ASN A 873 10.76 -1.23 -37.42
C ASN A 873 11.09 -0.30 -38.61
N GLU A 874 12.38 -0.16 -38.95
CA GLU A 874 12.87 0.74 -40.02
C GLU A 874 12.28 0.43 -41.41
N THR A 875 11.76 -0.78 -41.61
CA THR A 875 11.13 -1.27 -42.85
C THR A 875 9.60 -1.20 -42.84
N GLY A 876 8.96 -0.85 -41.71
CA GLY A 876 7.51 -0.88 -41.55
C GLY A 876 6.80 0.39 -42.03
N TYR A 877 5.50 0.26 -42.33
CA TYR A 877 4.63 1.40 -42.60
C TYR A 877 4.07 2.02 -41.30
N THR A 878 4.05 3.35 -41.20
CA THR A 878 3.45 4.09 -40.08
C THR A 878 2.09 4.67 -40.47
N TYR A 879 1.03 4.30 -39.75
CA TYR A 879 -0.35 4.70 -40.08
C TYR A 879 -0.78 5.89 -39.23
N ILE A 880 -1.23 6.98 -39.88
CA ILE A 880 -1.67 8.20 -39.22
C ILE A 880 -3.19 8.31 -39.37
N MET A 881 -3.89 8.31 -38.23
CA MET A 881 -5.34 8.36 -38.15
C MET A 881 -5.81 9.73 -37.62
N PRO A 882 -6.60 10.50 -38.40
CA PRO A 882 -7.22 11.73 -37.93
C PRO A 882 -8.16 11.49 -36.75
N LYS A 883 -8.07 12.33 -35.71
CA LYS A 883 -8.95 12.19 -34.55
C LYS A 883 -10.40 12.55 -34.85
N ASN A 884 -10.71 13.36 -35.87
CA ASN A 884 -12.09 13.72 -36.18
C ASN A 884 -12.92 12.50 -36.60
N ILE A 885 -12.38 11.65 -37.50
CA ILE A 885 -13.04 10.42 -37.93
C ILE A 885 -13.01 9.37 -36.82
N LEU A 886 -11.90 9.18 -36.08
CA LEU A 886 -11.88 8.24 -34.96
C LEU A 886 -12.94 8.59 -33.89
N LYS A 887 -13.09 9.87 -33.55
CA LYS A 887 -14.12 10.34 -32.62
C LYS A 887 -15.53 10.01 -33.11
N LYS A 888 -15.84 10.31 -34.37
CA LYS A 888 -17.15 10.03 -34.95
C LYS A 888 -17.42 8.52 -35.02
N PHE A 889 -16.43 7.70 -35.36
CA PHE A 889 -16.54 6.23 -35.40
C PHE A 889 -16.88 5.64 -34.03
N ILE A 890 -16.25 6.15 -32.96
CA ILE A 890 -16.58 5.76 -31.58
C ILE A 890 -18.00 6.20 -31.21
N CYS A 891 -18.42 7.41 -31.56
CA CYS A 891 -19.76 7.92 -31.21
C CYS A 891 -20.92 7.25 -31.97
N ILE A 892 -20.70 6.65 -33.14
CA ILE A 892 -21.77 5.96 -33.91
C ILE A 892 -21.95 4.47 -33.54
N ALA A 893 -21.15 3.92 -32.63
CA ALA A 893 -21.13 2.48 -32.32
C ALA A 893 -22.20 2.03 -31.31
N ASP A 894 -22.33 0.71 -31.11
CA ASP A 894 -22.92 0.12 -29.89
C ASP A 894 -21.81 -0.36 -28.96
N LEU A 895 -22.10 -0.42 -27.65
CA LEU A 895 -21.18 -0.89 -26.61
C LEU A 895 -20.96 -2.42 -26.63
N ARG A 896 -21.92 -3.18 -27.18
CA ARG A 896 -21.86 -4.66 -27.21
C ARG A 896 -21.76 -5.24 -28.61
N THR A 897 -22.38 -4.59 -29.58
CA THR A 897 -22.43 -5.04 -30.98
C THR A 897 -21.32 -4.35 -31.77
N GLN A 898 -20.47 -5.14 -32.43
CA GLN A 898 -19.37 -4.62 -33.23
C GLN A 898 -19.88 -3.89 -34.48
N ILE A 899 -19.15 -2.86 -34.91
CA ILE A 899 -19.32 -2.18 -36.20
C ILE A 899 -17.98 -2.06 -36.91
N ALA A 900 -17.97 -2.03 -38.24
CA ALA A 900 -16.77 -1.97 -39.06
C ALA A 900 -16.82 -0.87 -40.16
N GLY A 901 -15.66 -0.47 -40.65
CA GLY A 901 -15.52 0.45 -41.78
C GLY A 901 -14.21 0.22 -42.54
N TYR A 902 -14.24 0.39 -43.86
CA TYR A 902 -13.06 0.24 -44.72
C TYR A 902 -12.19 1.51 -44.68
N LEU A 903 -10.88 1.33 -44.59
CA LEU A 903 -9.89 2.41 -44.46
C LEU A 903 -9.29 2.72 -45.84
N TYR A 904 -9.36 4.00 -46.24
CA TYR A 904 -8.74 4.51 -47.46
C TYR A 904 -7.84 5.70 -47.14
N GLY A 905 -6.71 5.81 -47.82
CA GLY A 905 -5.74 6.86 -47.57
C GLY A 905 -4.69 6.99 -48.67
N ILE A 906 -3.63 7.73 -48.37
CA ILE A 906 -2.52 7.98 -49.29
C ILE A 906 -1.22 8.19 -48.50
N SER A 907 -0.06 8.00 -49.13
CA SER A 907 1.20 8.49 -48.58
C SER A 907 1.37 9.99 -48.84
N PRO A 908 1.93 10.77 -47.88
CA PRO A 908 2.37 12.12 -48.17
C PRO A 908 3.52 12.07 -49.19
N PRO A 909 3.64 13.06 -50.10
CA PRO A 909 4.64 13.04 -51.17
C PRO A 909 6.09 13.00 -50.65
N ASP A 910 6.32 13.53 -49.45
CA ASP A 910 7.64 13.57 -48.81
C ASP A 910 8.08 12.23 -48.20
N ASN A 911 7.17 11.28 -47.94
CA ASN A 911 7.52 10.00 -47.31
C ASN A 911 6.53 8.84 -47.65
N PRO A 912 6.95 7.86 -48.48
CA PRO A 912 6.10 6.71 -48.85
C PRO A 912 5.92 5.65 -47.74
N GLN A 913 6.72 5.68 -46.66
CA GLN A 913 6.55 4.79 -45.51
C GLN A 913 5.42 5.25 -44.58
N VAL A 914 4.98 6.51 -44.69
CA VAL A 914 3.82 7.02 -43.94
C VAL A 914 2.53 6.77 -44.73
N LYS A 915 1.46 6.40 -44.04
CA LYS A 915 0.11 6.18 -44.60
C LYS A 915 -0.91 7.04 -43.86
N GLU A 916 -1.40 8.10 -44.50
CA GLU A 916 -2.39 9.02 -43.93
C GLU A 916 -3.81 8.56 -44.29
N ILE A 917 -4.55 8.08 -43.28
CA ILE A 917 -5.93 7.61 -43.44
C ILE A 917 -6.82 8.84 -43.68
N SER A 918 -7.37 8.93 -44.89
CA SER A 918 -8.13 10.10 -45.36
C SER A 918 -9.64 9.87 -45.31
N CYS A 919 -10.10 8.63 -45.48
CA CYS A 919 -11.52 8.28 -45.55
C CYS A 919 -11.83 6.97 -44.82
N ILE A 920 -12.97 6.94 -44.11
CA ILE A 920 -13.65 5.69 -43.73
C ILE A 920 -14.87 5.51 -44.63
N ALA A 921 -14.93 4.44 -45.39
CA ALA A 921 -16.16 4.02 -46.07
C ALA A 921 -16.94 3.05 -45.16
N MET A 922 -18.19 3.39 -44.85
CA MET A 922 -19.10 2.58 -44.04
C MET A 922 -19.94 1.67 -44.94
N PRO A 923 -19.64 0.37 -45.06
CA PRO A 923 -20.46 -0.54 -45.84
C PRO A 923 -21.82 -0.82 -45.14
N PRO A 924 -22.84 -1.26 -45.89
CA PRO A 924 -23.95 -2.04 -45.34
C PRO A 924 -23.37 -3.16 -44.48
N GLN A 925 -23.88 -3.38 -43.28
CA GLN A 925 -23.30 -4.36 -42.37
C GLN A 925 -24.28 -4.86 -41.32
N LYS A 926 -23.98 -6.04 -40.78
CA LYS A 926 -24.71 -6.65 -39.67
C LYS A 926 -23.71 -7.16 -38.62
N GLY A 927 -23.75 -6.59 -37.43
CA GLY A 927 -22.82 -6.86 -36.34
C GLY A 927 -23.34 -7.85 -35.31
N ASN A 928 -22.43 -8.58 -34.68
CA ASN A 928 -22.67 -9.36 -33.46
C ASN A 928 -21.62 -8.94 -32.39
N HIS A 929 -21.53 -9.64 -31.26
CA HIS A 929 -20.55 -9.35 -30.22
C HIS A 929 -19.13 -9.88 -30.51
N GLN A 930 -18.98 -10.78 -31.49
CA GLN A 930 -17.69 -11.43 -31.84
C GLN A 930 -17.14 -11.03 -33.22
N HIS A 931 -18.01 -10.81 -34.21
CA HIS A 931 -17.66 -10.44 -35.59
C HIS A 931 -18.70 -9.48 -36.19
N VAL A 932 -18.38 -8.97 -37.38
CA VAL A 932 -19.29 -8.22 -38.27
C VAL A 932 -19.43 -8.96 -39.60
N ASP A 933 -20.67 -9.24 -40.01
CA ASP A 933 -21.02 -9.70 -41.36
C ASP A 933 -20.92 -8.50 -42.32
N LEU A 934 -20.08 -8.61 -43.36
CA LEU A 934 -19.91 -7.60 -44.42
C LEU A 934 -20.28 -8.17 -45.81
N PRO A 935 -20.87 -7.37 -46.71
CA PRO A 935 -21.01 -7.69 -48.12
C PRO A 935 -19.66 -7.94 -48.79
N SER A 936 -19.67 -8.80 -49.81
CA SER A 936 -18.47 -9.17 -50.58
C SER A 936 -18.04 -8.09 -51.58
N ALA A 937 -18.92 -7.12 -51.88
CA ALA A 937 -18.61 -5.96 -52.72
C ALA A 937 -17.83 -4.91 -51.92
N LEU A 938 -16.79 -4.35 -52.53
CA LEU A 938 -16.10 -3.15 -52.03
C LEU A 938 -16.84 -1.88 -52.47
N PRO A 939 -16.69 -0.75 -51.76
CA PRO A 939 -17.25 0.53 -52.18
C PRO A 939 -16.49 1.09 -53.39
N GLU A 940 -17.21 1.43 -54.46
CA GLU A 940 -16.68 2.11 -55.64
C GLU A 940 -17.23 3.55 -55.72
N HIS A 941 -16.36 4.54 -55.87
CA HIS A 941 -16.71 5.96 -56.06
C HIS A 941 -15.48 6.75 -56.55
N ASP A 942 -15.67 7.82 -57.34
CA ASP A 942 -14.57 8.59 -57.95
C ASP A 942 -13.50 9.09 -56.95
N PHE A 943 -13.94 9.61 -55.80
CA PHE A 943 -13.03 10.01 -54.71
C PHE A 943 -12.22 8.87 -54.08
N LEU A 944 -12.62 7.59 -54.24
CA LEU A 944 -11.82 6.44 -53.80
C LEU A 944 -10.74 6.06 -54.80
N ASN A 945 -10.93 6.35 -56.11
CA ASN A 945 -9.96 6.01 -57.16
C ASN A 945 -8.60 6.73 -57.01
N VAL A 946 -8.53 7.77 -56.16
CA VAL A 946 -7.30 8.54 -55.83
C VAL A 946 -6.62 8.03 -54.54
N LEU A 947 -7.28 7.13 -53.80
CA LEU A 947 -6.81 6.61 -52.51
C LEU A 947 -6.48 5.12 -52.60
N GLU A 948 -5.46 4.66 -51.87
CA GLU A 948 -5.18 3.23 -51.73
C GLU A 948 -5.96 2.62 -50.54
N PRO A 949 -6.43 1.36 -50.64
CA PRO A 949 -7.07 0.66 -49.54
C PRO A 949 -6.04 0.28 -48.46
N LEU A 950 -6.21 0.83 -47.26
CA LEU A 950 -5.34 0.59 -46.10
C LEU A 950 -5.91 -0.49 -45.16
N GLY A 951 -6.98 -1.19 -45.56
CA GLY A 951 -7.59 -2.29 -44.81
C GLY A 951 -8.93 -1.91 -44.17
N TRP A 952 -9.15 -2.30 -42.92
CA TRP A 952 -10.42 -2.07 -42.22
C TRP A 952 -10.24 -1.83 -40.71
N MET A 953 -11.19 -1.12 -40.12
CA MET A 953 -11.31 -0.94 -38.68
C MET A 953 -12.63 -1.50 -38.15
N HIS A 954 -12.64 -1.98 -36.90
CA HIS A 954 -13.87 -2.36 -36.20
C HIS A 954 -13.83 -2.08 -34.69
N THR A 955 -15.00 -1.96 -34.08
CA THR A 955 -15.14 -1.87 -32.61
C THR A 955 -15.16 -3.25 -31.97
N GLN A 956 -14.67 -3.35 -30.73
CA GLN A 956 -14.73 -4.56 -29.92
C GLN A 956 -15.26 -4.22 -28.51
N PRO A 957 -16.17 -5.02 -27.92
CA PRO A 957 -16.74 -4.73 -26.61
C PRO A 957 -15.74 -4.93 -25.46
N ASN A 958 -14.73 -5.79 -25.66
CA ASN A 958 -13.67 -6.11 -24.72
C ASN A 958 -12.30 -5.79 -25.33
N GLU A 959 -11.28 -5.58 -24.50
CA GLU A 959 -9.88 -5.47 -24.95
C GLU A 959 -9.21 -6.84 -24.97
N PHE A 960 -8.69 -7.22 -26.15
CA PHE A 960 -7.88 -8.42 -26.31
C PHE A 960 -6.42 -8.01 -26.63
N PRO A 961 -5.41 -8.56 -25.94
CA PRO A 961 -3.99 -8.24 -26.20
C PRO A 961 -3.44 -8.95 -27.46
N GLN A 962 -4.32 -9.55 -28.25
CA GLN A 962 -4.08 -10.40 -29.41
C GLN A 962 -5.23 -10.17 -30.39
N LEU A 963 -4.97 -10.20 -31.69
CA LEU A 963 -6.01 -10.24 -32.73
C LEU A 963 -6.95 -11.44 -32.48
N SER A 964 -8.23 -11.34 -32.83
CA SER A 964 -9.13 -12.49 -32.72
C SER A 964 -8.97 -13.46 -33.90
N PRO A 965 -9.19 -14.78 -33.71
CA PRO A 965 -9.16 -15.74 -34.80
C PRO A 965 -10.21 -15.44 -35.89
N GLN A 966 -11.36 -14.88 -35.51
CA GLN A 966 -12.42 -14.49 -36.44
C GLN A 966 -11.99 -13.30 -37.33
N ASP A 967 -11.36 -12.28 -36.75
CA ASP A 967 -10.87 -11.10 -37.49
C ASP A 967 -9.77 -11.49 -38.48
N LEU A 968 -8.84 -12.35 -38.07
CA LEU A 968 -7.79 -12.89 -38.93
C LEU A 968 -8.39 -13.68 -40.10
N THR A 969 -9.29 -14.61 -39.80
CA THR A 969 -9.97 -15.44 -40.80
C THR A 969 -10.78 -14.58 -41.80
N ASN A 970 -11.46 -13.54 -41.30
CA ASN A 970 -12.22 -12.62 -42.16
C ASN A 970 -11.30 -11.76 -43.03
N HIS A 971 -10.20 -11.24 -42.49
CA HIS A 971 -9.27 -10.43 -43.28
C HIS A 971 -8.56 -11.24 -44.38
N ALA A 972 -8.17 -12.49 -44.10
CA ALA A 972 -7.64 -13.40 -45.12
C ALA A 972 -8.64 -13.63 -46.27
N ARG A 973 -9.92 -13.81 -45.96
CA ARG A 973 -11.01 -13.94 -46.96
C ARG A 973 -11.24 -12.65 -47.76
N ILE A 974 -11.03 -11.47 -47.17
CA ILE A 974 -11.14 -10.17 -47.88
C ILE A 974 -9.96 -10.00 -48.86
N LEU A 975 -8.74 -10.34 -48.43
CA LEU A 975 -7.52 -10.32 -49.25
C LEU A 975 -7.60 -11.30 -50.43
N GLU A 976 -8.08 -12.54 -50.20
CA GLU A 976 -8.28 -13.56 -51.24
C GLU A 976 -9.22 -13.07 -52.36
N ARG A 977 -10.31 -12.38 -51.99
CA ARG A 977 -11.34 -11.91 -52.93
C ARG A 977 -10.89 -10.67 -53.72
N ASN A 978 -10.10 -9.79 -53.13
CA ASN A 978 -9.88 -8.43 -53.63
C ASN A 978 -8.41 -8.17 -53.97
N LYS A 979 -8.04 -8.38 -55.24
CA LYS A 979 -6.67 -8.13 -55.77
C LYS A 979 -6.19 -6.67 -55.69
N GLN A 980 -7.06 -5.73 -55.31
CA GLN A 980 -6.70 -4.33 -55.01
C GLN A 980 -6.06 -4.17 -53.62
N TRP A 981 -6.26 -5.12 -52.71
CA TRP A 981 -5.74 -5.06 -51.35
C TRP A 981 -4.36 -5.72 -51.28
N ASP A 982 -3.38 -4.97 -50.79
CA ASP A 982 -1.99 -5.40 -50.64
C ASP A 982 -1.74 -5.90 -49.21
N GLY A 983 -1.36 -7.19 -49.07
CA GLY A 983 -1.09 -7.81 -47.76
C GLY A 983 0.06 -7.17 -46.97
N GLU A 984 0.93 -6.37 -47.62
CA GLU A 984 1.96 -5.57 -46.93
C GLU A 984 1.42 -4.24 -46.36
N LYS A 985 0.32 -3.70 -46.92
CA LYS A 985 -0.24 -2.38 -46.60
C LYS A 985 -1.60 -2.41 -45.89
N CYS A 986 -2.37 -3.47 -46.04
CA CYS A 986 -3.69 -3.56 -45.43
C CYS A 986 -3.57 -3.98 -43.96
N ILE A 987 -4.16 -3.20 -43.06
CA ILE A 987 -4.19 -3.46 -41.62
C ILE A 987 -5.60 -3.76 -41.11
N ILE A 988 -5.65 -4.46 -39.98
CA ILE A 988 -6.83 -4.62 -39.13
C ILE A 988 -6.67 -3.69 -37.93
N LEU A 989 -7.54 -2.71 -37.80
CA LEU A 989 -7.55 -1.77 -36.67
C LEU A 989 -8.69 -2.14 -35.72
N THR A 990 -8.35 -2.59 -34.50
CA THR A 990 -9.35 -2.92 -33.48
C THR A 990 -9.48 -1.77 -32.47
N CYS A 991 -10.72 -1.36 -32.19
CA CYS A 991 -11.06 -0.29 -31.25
C CYS A 991 -11.86 -0.86 -30.07
N SER A 992 -11.16 -1.23 -29.00
CA SER A 992 -11.73 -1.90 -27.82
C SER A 992 -12.30 -0.92 -26.80
N PHE A 993 -13.51 -1.20 -26.29
CA PHE A 993 -14.28 -0.32 -25.41
C PHE A 993 -14.09 -0.62 -23.91
N THR A 994 -12.93 -0.27 -23.37
CA THR A 994 -12.63 -0.27 -21.94
C THR A 994 -13.49 0.74 -21.14
N PRO A 995 -13.75 0.53 -19.83
CA PRO A 995 -14.50 1.48 -19.01
C PRO A 995 -13.95 2.91 -19.10
N ALA A 996 -14.83 3.88 -19.33
CA ALA A 996 -14.51 5.31 -19.52
C ALA A 996 -13.43 5.64 -20.58
N SER A 997 -13.05 4.70 -21.45
CA SER A 997 -11.88 4.85 -22.35
C SER A 997 -12.02 4.03 -23.65
N CYS A 998 -11.07 4.19 -24.56
CA CYS A 998 -10.93 3.35 -25.76
C CYS A 998 -9.47 2.95 -25.95
N SER A 999 -9.22 1.71 -26.37
CA SER A 999 -7.88 1.22 -26.72
C SER A 999 -7.84 0.89 -28.21
N LEU A 1000 -6.79 1.34 -28.91
CA LEU A 1000 -6.55 1.05 -30.32
C LEU A 1000 -5.33 0.16 -30.50
N THR A 1001 -5.49 -0.92 -31.24
CA THR A 1001 -4.40 -1.76 -31.78
C THR A 1001 -4.53 -1.86 -33.30
N ALA A 1002 -3.40 -1.73 -34.00
CA ALA A 1002 -3.30 -2.00 -35.43
C ALA A 1002 -2.47 -3.26 -35.67
N TYR A 1003 -2.97 -4.16 -36.52
CA TYR A 1003 -2.37 -5.45 -36.83
C TYR A 1003 -2.20 -5.63 -38.35
N LYS A 1004 -1.11 -6.26 -38.77
CA LYS A 1004 -0.86 -6.80 -40.11
C LYS A 1004 -0.80 -8.33 -40.00
N LEU A 1005 -1.20 -9.07 -41.05
CA LEU A 1005 -1.02 -10.52 -41.07
C LEU A 1005 0.37 -10.92 -41.58
N THR A 1006 0.93 -11.96 -41.00
CA THR A 1006 2.12 -12.64 -41.55
C THR A 1006 1.69 -13.65 -42.62
N PRO A 1007 2.54 -14.02 -43.59
CA PRO A 1007 2.17 -15.01 -44.61
C PRO A 1007 1.65 -16.35 -44.06
N PRO A 1008 2.25 -16.95 -43.00
CA PRO A 1008 1.68 -18.15 -42.36
C PRO A 1008 0.31 -17.90 -41.72
N GLY A 1009 0.04 -16.68 -41.27
CA GLY A 1009 -1.27 -16.28 -40.77
C GLY A 1009 -2.32 -16.17 -41.87
N TYR A 1010 -1.95 -15.65 -43.04
CA TYR A 1010 -2.83 -15.65 -44.22
C TYR A 1010 -3.18 -17.08 -44.66
N GLU A 1011 -2.19 -17.97 -44.76
CA GLU A 1011 -2.39 -19.39 -45.11
C GLU A 1011 -3.32 -20.12 -44.12
N TRP A 1012 -3.10 -19.92 -42.81
CA TRP A 1012 -3.96 -20.48 -41.77
C TRP A 1012 -5.38 -19.88 -41.81
N GLY A 1013 -5.51 -18.56 -42.02
CA GLY A 1013 -6.79 -17.86 -42.09
C GLY A 1013 -7.64 -18.24 -43.30
N HIS A 1014 -7.03 -18.45 -44.47
CA HIS A 1014 -7.69 -19.00 -45.65
C HIS A 1014 -8.13 -20.46 -45.42
N SER A 1015 -7.29 -21.26 -44.78
CA SER A 1015 -7.59 -22.66 -44.45
C SER A 1015 -8.69 -22.82 -43.39
N ASN A 1016 -8.87 -21.84 -42.50
CA ASN A 1016 -9.77 -21.95 -41.36
C ASN A 1016 -11.27 -21.87 -41.73
N LYS A 1017 -12.01 -22.89 -41.30
CA LYS A 1017 -13.47 -23.01 -41.44
C LYS A 1017 -14.20 -23.00 -40.09
N ASP A 1018 -13.49 -23.07 -38.97
CA ASP A 1018 -14.08 -22.99 -37.63
C ASP A 1018 -14.30 -21.52 -37.23
N THR A 1019 -15.51 -21.22 -36.77
CA THR A 1019 -15.92 -19.90 -36.25
C THR A 1019 -15.89 -19.82 -34.73
N GLY A 1020 -15.40 -20.85 -34.03
CA GLY A 1020 -15.21 -20.85 -32.58
C GLY A 1020 -14.28 -19.73 -32.08
N GLY A 1021 -14.38 -19.39 -30.79
CA GLY A 1021 -13.62 -18.28 -30.19
C GLY A 1021 -12.11 -18.53 -30.06
N ASN A 1022 -11.67 -19.79 -30.12
CA ASN A 1022 -10.27 -20.20 -30.07
C ASN A 1022 -10.10 -21.52 -30.87
N PRO A 1023 -10.06 -21.47 -32.22
CA PRO A 1023 -9.96 -22.66 -33.05
C PRO A 1023 -8.57 -23.33 -32.93
N PRO A 1024 -8.48 -24.64 -33.16
CA PRO A 1024 -7.23 -25.38 -32.99
C PRO A 1024 -6.13 -24.90 -33.96
N GLY A 1025 -4.91 -24.80 -33.45
CA GLY A 1025 -3.75 -24.36 -34.24
C GLY A 1025 -3.62 -22.83 -34.41
N TYR A 1026 -4.47 -22.02 -33.77
CA TYR A 1026 -4.26 -20.57 -33.72
C TYR A 1026 -2.97 -20.19 -32.96
N LEU A 1027 -2.11 -19.37 -33.55
CA LEU A 1027 -0.84 -18.93 -32.97
C LEU A 1027 -0.70 -17.40 -33.01
N PRO A 1028 -0.16 -16.75 -31.95
CA PRO A 1028 0.10 -15.31 -31.95
C PRO A 1028 1.12 -14.81 -32.99
N THR A 1029 1.83 -15.71 -33.68
CA THR A 1029 2.79 -15.39 -34.75
C THR A 1029 2.14 -15.20 -36.13
N TYR A 1030 0.81 -15.35 -36.23
CA TYR A 1030 0.05 -15.17 -37.45
C TYR A 1030 -0.26 -13.69 -37.78
N TYR A 1031 0.09 -12.78 -36.87
CA TYR A 1031 -0.01 -11.34 -37.06
C TYR A 1031 1.17 -10.63 -36.39
N GLU A 1032 1.45 -9.42 -36.85
CA GLU A 1032 2.39 -8.47 -36.28
C GLU A 1032 1.63 -7.19 -35.89
N LYS A 1033 2.06 -6.50 -34.84
CA LYS A 1033 1.50 -5.17 -34.54
C LYS A 1033 2.20 -4.11 -35.39
N VAL A 1034 1.45 -3.05 -35.69
CA VAL A 1034 1.89 -1.99 -36.59
C VAL A 1034 1.82 -0.64 -35.90
N GLN A 1035 2.75 0.27 -36.24
CA GLN A 1035 2.78 1.59 -35.65
C GLN A 1035 1.60 2.44 -36.12
N MET A 1036 0.78 2.90 -35.16
CA MET A 1036 -0.29 3.88 -35.40
C MET A 1036 -0.06 5.16 -34.58
N LEU A 1037 -0.33 6.31 -35.20
CA LEU A 1037 -0.30 7.64 -34.60
C LEU A 1037 -1.67 8.35 -34.77
N LEU A 1038 -2.04 9.21 -33.82
CA LEU A 1038 -3.28 10.00 -33.88
C LEU A 1038 -2.98 11.48 -34.15
N SER A 1039 -3.50 12.01 -35.26
CA SER A 1039 -3.26 13.40 -35.70
C SER A 1039 -4.46 14.32 -35.47
N ASP A 1040 -4.16 15.56 -35.10
CA ASP A 1040 -5.10 16.70 -35.13
C ASP A 1040 -4.77 17.68 -36.28
N ARG A 1041 -3.76 17.39 -37.12
CA ARG A 1041 -3.25 18.33 -38.15
C ARG A 1041 -4.10 18.39 -39.42
N PHE A 1042 -4.76 17.28 -39.77
CA PHE A 1042 -5.64 17.16 -40.92
C PHE A 1042 -6.94 16.46 -40.51
N LEU A 1043 -7.94 16.57 -41.37
CA LEU A 1043 -9.29 16.03 -41.15
C LEU A 1043 -9.57 14.98 -42.21
N GLY A 1044 -9.97 13.77 -41.78
CA GLY A 1044 -10.52 12.78 -42.69
C GLY A 1044 -12.02 12.99 -42.91
N PHE A 1045 -12.59 12.27 -43.87
CA PHE A 1045 -14.02 12.30 -44.20
C PHE A 1045 -14.64 10.89 -44.19
N TYR A 1046 -15.93 10.82 -44.51
CA TYR A 1046 -16.71 9.58 -44.55
C TYR A 1046 -17.40 9.38 -45.89
N MET A 1047 -17.53 8.12 -46.28
CA MET A 1047 -18.53 7.67 -47.26
C MET A 1047 -19.54 6.73 -46.59
N ILE A 1048 -20.80 6.84 -47.02
CA ILE A 1048 -21.95 6.07 -46.54
C ILE A 1048 -22.72 5.48 -47.73
N PRO A 1049 -23.54 4.43 -47.55
CA PRO A 1049 -24.27 3.83 -48.64
C PRO A 1049 -25.26 4.79 -49.29
N ASP A 1050 -25.45 4.67 -50.61
CA ASP A 1050 -26.42 5.48 -51.34
C ASP A 1050 -27.86 5.10 -51.01
N ASN A 1051 -28.14 3.79 -51.11
CA ASN A 1051 -29.46 3.20 -51.12
C ASN A 1051 -29.76 2.52 -49.78
N GLY A 1052 -29.98 3.32 -48.75
CA GLY A 1052 -30.32 2.86 -47.40
C GLY A 1052 -29.25 3.17 -46.34
N PRO A 1053 -29.47 2.75 -45.10
CA PRO A 1053 -28.53 2.95 -44.01
C PRO A 1053 -27.33 2.00 -44.06
N TRP A 1054 -26.31 2.24 -43.23
CA TRP A 1054 -25.20 1.32 -43.06
C TRP A 1054 -25.53 0.17 -42.07
N ASN A 1055 -26.31 0.43 -41.01
CA ASN A 1055 -26.64 -0.57 -39.99
C ASN A 1055 -27.90 -1.37 -40.35
N TYR A 1056 -27.77 -2.69 -40.51
CA TYR A 1056 -28.88 -3.62 -40.77
C TYR A 1056 -29.29 -4.47 -39.57
N ASN A 1057 -28.80 -4.21 -38.35
CA ASN A 1057 -29.07 -5.10 -37.20
C ASN A 1057 -30.54 -5.18 -36.76
N PHE A 1058 -31.38 -4.17 -37.04
CA PHE A 1058 -32.84 -4.26 -36.86
C PHE A 1058 -33.59 -4.61 -38.16
N MET A 1059 -32.87 -4.77 -39.27
CA MET A 1059 -33.39 -5.10 -40.61
C MET A 1059 -32.67 -6.32 -41.21
N GLY A 1060 -32.27 -7.28 -40.37
CA GLY A 1060 -31.32 -8.34 -40.74
C GLY A 1060 -31.76 -9.24 -41.91
N VAL A 1061 -33.05 -9.27 -42.24
CA VAL A 1061 -33.60 -9.98 -43.42
C VAL A 1061 -33.23 -9.28 -44.75
N LYS A 1062 -32.99 -7.96 -44.72
CA LYS A 1062 -32.57 -7.17 -45.89
C LYS A 1062 -31.06 -7.23 -46.17
N HIS A 1063 -30.26 -7.82 -45.27
CA HIS A 1063 -28.80 -7.91 -45.41
C HIS A 1063 -28.37 -9.25 -46.01
N ASN A 1064 -27.57 -9.22 -47.08
CA ASN A 1064 -27.05 -10.40 -47.76
C ASN A 1064 -25.57 -10.20 -48.07
N GLY A 1065 -24.71 -11.18 -47.75
CA GLY A 1065 -23.27 -11.11 -48.01
C GLY A 1065 -22.86 -11.00 -49.49
N SER A 1066 -23.82 -11.09 -50.42
CA SER A 1066 -23.66 -10.88 -51.87
C SER A 1066 -24.31 -9.59 -52.40
N MET A 1067 -24.82 -8.70 -51.54
CA MET A 1067 -25.46 -7.45 -51.96
C MET A 1067 -24.45 -6.46 -52.58
N GLN A 1068 -24.90 -5.76 -53.63
CA GLN A 1068 -24.20 -4.63 -54.25
C GLN A 1068 -24.69 -3.30 -53.65
N TYR A 1069 -23.82 -2.30 -53.56
CA TYR A 1069 -24.13 -0.97 -53.03
C TYR A 1069 -23.19 0.10 -53.61
N GLY A 1070 -23.73 1.28 -53.92
CA GLY A 1070 -22.94 2.49 -54.15
C GLY A 1070 -22.70 3.25 -52.84
N VAL A 1071 -21.75 4.20 -52.85
CA VAL A 1071 -21.48 5.08 -51.71
C VAL A 1071 -21.37 6.55 -52.12
N LYS A 1072 -21.81 7.44 -51.23
CA LYS A 1072 -21.72 8.90 -51.33
C LYS A 1072 -20.93 9.50 -50.17
N LEU A 1073 -20.37 10.68 -50.41
CA LEU A 1073 -19.83 11.55 -49.36
C LEU A 1073 -20.94 11.90 -48.35
N GLY A 1074 -20.74 11.57 -47.07
CA GLY A 1074 -21.74 11.83 -46.04
C GLY A 1074 -21.36 11.31 -44.67
N ASN A 1075 -21.87 11.94 -43.61
CA ASN A 1075 -21.58 11.54 -42.23
C ASN A 1075 -22.45 10.35 -41.80
N PRO A 1076 -21.89 9.31 -41.17
CA PRO A 1076 -22.68 8.19 -40.67
C PRO A 1076 -23.61 8.60 -39.51
N LYS A 1077 -24.86 8.14 -39.62
CA LYS A 1077 -25.87 8.16 -38.56
C LYS A 1077 -25.48 7.20 -37.43
N GLU A 1078 -25.93 7.47 -36.21
CA GLU A 1078 -25.59 6.68 -35.02
C GLU A 1078 -26.25 5.30 -35.02
N TYR A 1079 -25.68 4.30 -34.32
CA TYR A 1079 -26.16 2.91 -34.37
C TYR A 1079 -27.69 2.79 -34.18
N TYR A 1080 -28.26 3.52 -33.23
CA TYR A 1080 -29.69 3.50 -32.89
C TYR A 1080 -30.53 4.57 -33.61
N HIS A 1081 -30.03 5.22 -34.67
CA HIS A 1081 -30.77 6.22 -35.45
C HIS A 1081 -32.04 5.62 -36.10
N GLU A 1082 -32.98 6.49 -36.43
CA GLU A 1082 -34.34 6.14 -36.82
C GLU A 1082 -34.42 5.33 -38.12
N ASP A 1083 -33.68 5.75 -39.16
CA ASP A 1083 -33.41 5.02 -40.41
C ASP A 1083 -32.99 3.55 -40.19
N HIS A 1084 -32.31 3.25 -39.07
CA HIS A 1084 -31.78 1.92 -38.80
C HIS A 1084 -32.85 1.00 -38.19
N ARG A 1085 -33.96 1.56 -37.69
CA ARG A 1085 -34.99 0.86 -36.91
C ARG A 1085 -36.45 1.17 -37.34
N PRO A 1086 -36.78 1.33 -38.65
CA PRO A 1086 -38.08 1.84 -39.09
C PRO A 1086 -39.26 0.98 -38.66
N THR A 1087 -39.06 -0.33 -38.49
CA THR A 1087 -40.07 -1.27 -37.98
C THR A 1087 -40.59 -0.92 -36.59
N HIS A 1088 -39.80 -0.26 -35.74
CA HIS A 1088 -40.28 0.21 -34.44
C HIS A 1088 -41.21 1.42 -34.56
N PHE A 1089 -41.01 2.30 -35.54
CA PHE A 1089 -41.84 3.50 -35.75
C PHE A 1089 -43.13 3.18 -36.51
N LEU A 1090 -43.05 2.34 -37.55
CA LEU A 1090 -44.24 1.84 -38.25
C LEU A 1090 -45.20 1.09 -37.32
N GLY A 1091 -44.69 0.46 -36.25
CA GLY A 1091 -45.52 -0.13 -35.20
C GLY A 1091 -46.30 0.87 -34.35
N PHE A 1092 -45.81 2.11 -34.20
CA PHE A 1092 -46.58 3.19 -33.55
C PHE A 1092 -47.66 3.73 -34.48
N ASN A 1093 -47.35 4.00 -35.76
CA ASN A 1093 -48.35 4.47 -36.74
C ASN A 1093 -49.55 3.52 -36.84
N ASN A 1094 -49.31 2.21 -36.90
CA ASN A 1094 -50.36 1.19 -36.93
C ASN A 1094 -51.17 1.07 -35.61
N SER A 1095 -50.86 1.87 -34.59
CA SER A 1095 -51.61 1.94 -33.33
C SER A 1095 -52.54 3.17 -33.25
N GLU A 1096 -52.34 4.18 -34.11
CA GLU A 1096 -53.13 5.43 -34.10
C GLU A 1096 -54.44 5.32 -34.90
N ASP A 1097 -54.56 4.35 -35.82
CA ASP A 1097 -55.79 4.05 -36.59
C ASP A 1097 -57.01 3.63 -35.72
N GLY A 1098 -56.85 3.59 -34.38
CA GLY A 1098 -57.92 3.27 -33.43
C GLY A 1098 -58.67 4.47 -32.84
N GLU A 1099 -58.15 5.70 -32.92
CA GLU A 1099 -58.77 6.87 -32.27
C GLU A 1099 -59.59 7.71 -33.26
N SER A 1100 -60.88 7.36 -33.39
CA SER A 1100 -61.86 8.13 -34.16
C SER A 1100 -62.30 9.41 -33.43
N ALA A 1101 -61.41 10.40 -33.41
CA ALA A 1101 -61.64 11.84 -33.17
C ALA A 1101 -62.79 12.23 -32.21
N GLU A 1102 -62.47 12.46 -30.93
CA GLU A 1102 -63.17 13.49 -30.15
C GLU A 1102 -62.65 14.89 -30.57
N GLY A 1103 -63.54 15.88 -30.58
CA GLY A 1103 -63.32 17.16 -31.28
C GLY A 1103 -62.65 18.29 -30.47
N ASP A 1104 -62.42 19.38 -31.20
CA ASP A 1104 -62.10 20.73 -30.72
C ASP A 1104 -60.92 20.92 -29.75
N ARG A 1105 -59.73 21.11 -30.34
CA ARG A 1105 -58.73 22.04 -29.81
C ARG A 1105 -58.19 22.95 -30.91
N GLU A 1106 -58.61 24.20 -30.91
CA GLU A 1106 -57.89 25.28 -31.58
C GLU A 1106 -56.57 25.54 -30.83
N ASP A 1107 -55.43 25.31 -31.47
CA ASP A 1107 -54.14 25.76 -30.94
C ASP A 1107 -53.98 27.27 -31.22
N THR A 1108 -54.20 28.07 -30.17
CA THR A 1108 -54.13 29.54 -30.22
C THR A 1108 -52.70 30.08 -30.03
N PHE A 1109 -51.67 29.24 -30.15
CA PHE A 1109 -50.26 29.61 -30.05
C PHE A 1109 -49.38 29.08 -31.21
N SER A 1110 -49.83 29.33 -32.46
CA SER A 1110 -49.01 29.22 -33.67
C SER A 1110 -48.84 30.56 -34.39
#